data_AF-A5FVL4-F1
#
_entry.id   AF-A5FVL4-F1
#
_cell.length_a   1.000
_cell.length_b   1.000
_cell.length_c   1.000
_cell.angle_alpha   90.00
_cell.angle_beta   90.00
_cell.angle_gamma   90.00
#
_symmetry.space_group_name_H-M   'P 1'
#
loop_
_entity.id
_entity.type
_entity.pdbx_description
1 polymer ?
#
loop_
_entity_poly.entity_id
_entity_poly.type
_entity_poly.pdbx_seq_one_letter_code
_entity_poly.pdbx_strand_id
1 'polypeptide(L)'
;MSDTISGTVLSGVTLSSAQYADPVAIEGIIDVAGGNALVAPLTWTIDVTGTIAASDDGGVLLLAGGQIDNHGLVTAASDAVLSTSGRAFDIQNEASGTLASASGDAVKLSGGVTGSTLLNAGLISAGNAGIGLQIGAAVAVNEAGGVIEGGAAGVVLGNVASFDNFGTVGGSTGILVPIGQNYVDIVQGGLVSASSGPAISFTGGAVMTVTDTLTVLPGATFDGAAIGGQVADLVFGGTTEGTFVNPTQEFVQFNTISIAAGATWDLAGISTISSSFRNDGTLLVQAGDAIDFGAAVSGSGVIDLAGGFVDFANTVAAGTTIDFNAPGSFMQFNQSHPFSGTVEGFTPGDTIDITGFGASQQLSGTVAGNVLTLNNGLAPLYVTFATAPGPLAVVAIGGTNPKTFEVVVPCFRHGTRLLTPSGLRPVETLSEGDEVITLRGEVRQIAWRGRRRIDCRRHPVPESVLPVLIEKDAFGVGQPCRDLYLSPDHAIWIDGSLVEIKRLINGLSIRQVTVPTVTYYHVELESHDVVLAEMLPAETYLDCGNRFQFEDGDATISLFPDFGALARDPGRLYAPVVDGGPDLARIRAGLQYRVASRGIRQKAGNFQVVADGKTVAPVWSADRHRIYRLPPAPCDLKLLSTASRPAELDPASEDWRWLGIAICDAVLDGDPVDIAAPFFGRGFHGPEHAGDGWFRWTDGTATMDAAGARELAFTVRAVAPVWEVPAPSCGVSVRHRA
;
A
#
# COMPACT_ATOMS: atom_id res chain seq x y z
N MET A 1 70.87 15.50 -18.28
CA MET A 1 69.47 15.54 -18.76
C MET A 1 68.77 16.60 -17.95
N SER A 2 67.91 17.40 -18.57
CA SER A 2 67.12 18.38 -17.82
C SER A 2 65.95 17.65 -17.16
N ASP A 3 65.74 17.86 -15.87
CA ASP A 3 64.54 17.46 -15.13
C ASP A 3 63.43 18.50 -15.24
N THR A 4 63.73 19.72 -15.70
CA THR A 4 62.75 20.81 -15.81
C THR A 4 62.79 21.51 -17.17
N ILE A 5 61.62 21.97 -17.63
CA ILE A 5 61.41 22.94 -18.72
C ILE A 5 60.80 24.20 -18.11
N SER A 6 61.61 25.25 -17.91
CA SER A 6 61.25 26.45 -17.13
C SER A 6 61.17 27.76 -17.93
N GLY A 7 61.43 27.72 -19.24
CA GLY A 7 61.37 28.88 -20.15
C GLY A 7 60.28 28.78 -21.22
N THR A 8 60.21 29.76 -22.12
CA THR A 8 59.28 29.72 -23.27
C THR A 8 59.86 28.92 -24.43
N VAL A 9 59.13 27.90 -24.89
CA VAL A 9 59.46 27.04 -26.03
C VAL A 9 58.38 27.22 -27.09
N LEU A 10 58.77 27.64 -28.29
CA LEU A 10 57.84 27.97 -29.39
C LEU A 10 57.73 26.87 -30.47
N SER A 11 58.18 25.66 -30.14
CA SER A 11 58.21 24.49 -31.03
C SER A 11 57.86 23.23 -30.25
N GLY A 12 57.26 22.24 -30.90
CA GLY A 12 56.89 20.97 -30.27
C GLY A 12 58.06 20.26 -29.59
N VAL A 13 57.81 19.68 -28.42
CA VAL A 13 58.80 18.96 -27.62
C VAL A 13 58.52 17.45 -27.70
N THR A 14 59.51 16.67 -28.11
CA THR A 14 59.44 15.20 -28.03
C THR A 14 60.34 14.73 -26.88
N LEU A 15 59.75 14.09 -25.87
CA LEU A 15 60.50 13.59 -24.72
C LEU A 15 61.41 12.42 -25.12
N SER A 16 62.64 12.45 -24.62
CA SER A 16 63.68 11.46 -24.89
C SER A 16 64.63 11.39 -23.70
N SER A 17 64.99 10.16 -23.31
CA SER A 17 65.96 9.91 -22.24
C SER A 17 67.37 10.38 -22.58
N ALA A 18 67.63 10.79 -23.82
CA ALA A 18 68.87 11.48 -24.19
C ALA A 18 68.88 12.95 -23.73
N GLN A 19 67.72 13.57 -23.56
CA GLN A 19 67.56 15.01 -23.32
C GLN A 19 66.98 15.31 -21.93
N TYR A 20 65.99 14.55 -21.49
CA TYR A 20 65.22 14.82 -20.27
C TYR A 20 65.30 13.67 -19.26
N ALA A 21 65.17 14.00 -17.98
CA ALA A 21 65.03 13.04 -16.89
C ALA A 21 63.54 12.73 -16.67
N ASP A 22 63.23 11.54 -16.16
CA ASP A 22 61.89 11.09 -15.79
C ASP A 22 61.85 10.94 -14.25
N PRO A 23 61.00 11.68 -13.52
CA PRO A 23 59.97 12.62 -13.97
C PRO A 23 60.53 13.91 -14.61
N VAL A 24 59.73 14.53 -15.50
CA VAL A 24 60.01 15.84 -16.10
C VAL A 24 58.99 16.89 -15.65
N ALA A 25 59.47 18.03 -15.16
CA ALA A 25 58.65 19.15 -14.73
C ALA A 25 58.53 20.24 -15.82
N ILE A 26 57.32 20.72 -16.09
CA ILE A 26 57.01 21.84 -16.98
C ILE A 26 56.61 23.03 -16.10
N GLU A 27 57.57 23.90 -15.79
CA GLU A 27 57.35 25.14 -15.03
C GLU A 27 57.20 26.37 -15.94
N GLY A 28 57.68 26.26 -17.19
CA GLY A 28 57.69 27.32 -18.20
C GLY A 28 56.47 27.32 -19.11
N ILE A 29 56.63 27.86 -20.32
CA ILE A 29 55.56 27.93 -21.33
C ILE A 29 56.00 27.13 -22.57
N ILE A 30 55.23 26.14 -22.97
CA ILE A 30 55.34 25.53 -24.31
C ILE A 30 54.16 26.07 -25.11
N ASP A 31 54.39 26.79 -26.20
CA ASP A 31 53.35 27.42 -27.02
C ASP A 31 53.65 27.20 -28.50
N VAL A 32 52.89 26.31 -29.16
CA VAL A 32 53.15 25.88 -30.53
C VAL A 32 52.00 26.23 -31.45
N ALA A 33 52.37 26.73 -32.64
CA ALA A 33 51.41 27.06 -33.69
C ALA A 33 51.02 25.86 -34.57
N GLY A 34 51.65 24.69 -34.43
CA GLY A 34 51.35 23.53 -35.25
C GLY A 34 52.13 22.28 -34.83
N GLY A 35 51.50 21.12 -34.95
CA GLY A 35 51.92 19.88 -34.32
C GLY A 35 51.60 19.83 -32.82
N ASN A 36 51.77 18.66 -32.22
CA ASN A 36 51.53 18.50 -30.78
C ASN A 36 52.56 19.29 -29.97
N ALA A 37 52.13 19.99 -28.91
CA ALA A 37 53.03 20.76 -28.05
C ALA A 37 54.04 19.88 -27.31
N LEU A 38 53.58 18.73 -26.81
CA LEU A 38 54.41 17.74 -26.12
C LEU A 38 54.08 16.32 -26.62
N VAL A 39 55.10 15.54 -26.94
CA VAL A 39 54.96 14.13 -27.35
C VAL A 39 55.78 13.24 -26.43
N ALA A 40 55.13 12.28 -25.78
CA ALA A 40 55.76 11.25 -24.95
C ALA A 40 55.75 9.89 -25.68
N PRO A 41 56.87 9.52 -26.35
CA PRO A 41 56.93 8.29 -27.14
C PRO A 41 57.10 7.01 -26.31
N LEU A 42 57.50 7.14 -25.05
CA LEU A 42 57.66 6.07 -24.06
C LEU A 42 56.80 6.39 -22.83
N THR A 43 56.87 5.55 -21.79
CA THR A 43 56.30 5.88 -20.47
C THR A 43 57.10 7.01 -19.84
N TRP A 44 56.43 8.11 -19.49
CA TRP A 44 56.99 9.29 -18.81
C TRP A 44 56.08 9.75 -17.69
N THR A 45 56.66 10.31 -16.64
CA THR A 45 55.97 11.08 -15.60
C THR A 45 56.18 12.56 -15.90
N ILE A 46 55.08 13.31 -16.04
CA ILE A 46 55.09 14.71 -16.48
C ILE A 46 54.36 15.55 -15.45
N ASP A 47 55.09 16.44 -14.77
CA ASP A 47 54.53 17.36 -13.77
C ASP A 47 54.35 18.74 -14.42
N VAL A 48 53.12 19.25 -14.51
CA VAL A 48 52.81 20.52 -15.18
C VAL A 48 52.40 21.56 -14.14
N THR A 49 53.24 22.57 -13.92
CA THR A 49 52.91 23.76 -13.11
C THR A 49 52.83 25.03 -13.94
N GLY A 50 53.41 25.00 -15.15
CA GLY A 50 53.41 26.08 -16.13
C GLY A 50 52.28 25.98 -17.16
N THR A 51 52.59 26.24 -18.42
CA THR A 51 51.60 26.24 -19.52
C THR A 51 52.08 25.40 -20.71
N ILE A 52 51.18 24.56 -21.24
CA ILE A 52 51.34 23.84 -22.50
C ILE A 52 50.18 24.29 -23.41
N ALA A 53 50.49 24.90 -24.55
CA ALA A 53 49.50 25.43 -25.49
C ALA A 53 49.81 24.97 -26.92
N ALA A 54 48.77 24.52 -27.63
CA ALA A 54 48.82 24.21 -29.06
C ALA A 54 47.65 24.88 -29.78
N SER A 55 47.91 25.86 -30.65
CA SER A 55 46.84 26.66 -31.27
C SER A 55 46.13 25.98 -32.44
N ASP A 56 46.76 24.98 -33.06
CA ASP A 56 46.29 24.38 -34.32
C ASP A 56 46.15 22.84 -34.23
N ASP A 57 46.73 22.21 -33.20
CA ASP A 57 46.84 20.76 -33.01
C ASP A 57 46.64 20.38 -31.52
N GLY A 58 47.18 19.24 -31.08
CA GLY A 58 47.01 18.69 -29.73
C GLY A 58 48.01 19.22 -28.70
N GLY A 59 47.63 19.20 -27.42
CA GLY A 59 48.48 19.64 -26.32
C GLY A 59 49.55 18.58 -26.01
N VAL A 60 49.15 17.54 -25.29
CA VAL A 60 50.02 16.42 -24.89
C VAL A 60 49.58 15.14 -25.61
N LEU A 61 50.50 14.52 -26.36
CA LEU A 61 50.29 13.22 -27.02
C LEU A 61 51.08 12.11 -26.30
N LEU A 62 50.37 11.13 -25.78
CA LEU A 62 50.94 9.96 -25.11
C LEU A 62 50.86 8.70 -26.00
N LEU A 63 51.99 8.04 -26.24
CA LEU A 63 52.07 6.91 -27.19
C LEU A 63 52.28 5.52 -26.58
N ALA A 64 52.75 5.41 -25.33
CA ALA A 64 53.20 4.12 -24.76
C ALA A 64 52.86 3.86 -23.28
N GLY A 65 52.18 4.79 -22.61
CA GLY A 65 51.96 4.80 -21.16
C GLY A 65 52.44 6.11 -20.54
N GLY A 66 52.22 6.32 -19.24
CA GLY A 66 52.78 7.46 -18.51
C GLY A 66 51.86 8.03 -17.45
N GLN A 67 52.37 9.01 -16.72
CA GLN A 67 51.64 9.77 -15.72
C GLN A 67 51.70 11.27 -16.05
N ILE A 68 50.59 11.97 -15.85
CA ILE A 68 50.52 13.43 -15.91
C ILE A 68 49.98 13.91 -14.58
N ASP A 69 50.70 14.79 -13.89
CA ASP A 69 50.23 15.54 -12.74
C ASP A 69 50.14 17.03 -13.13
N ASN A 70 48.91 17.54 -13.30
CA ASN A 70 48.66 18.88 -13.81
C ASN A 70 48.15 19.83 -12.72
N HIS A 71 49.00 20.74 -12.29
CA HIS A 71 48.68 21.93 -11.51
C HIS A 71 48.52 23.20 -12.35
N GLY A 72 48.92 23.16 -13.63
CA GLY A 72 49.01 24.31 -14.53
C GLY A 72 47.93 24.34 -15.62
N LEU A 73 48.26 24.91 -16.77
CA LEU A 73 47.34 25.04 -17.91
C LEU A 73 47.81 24.19 -19.09
N VAL A 74 46.97 23.26 -19.56
CA VAL A 74 47.15 22.58 -20.84
C VAL A 74 46.00 22.98 -21.76
N THR A 75 46.29 23.60 -22.90
CA THR A 75 45.28 24.01 -23.87
C THR A 75 45.62 23.60 -25.30
N ALA A 76 44.61 23.21 -26.08
CA ALA A 76 44.77 22.75 -27.45
C ALA A 76 43.59 23.14 -28.35
N ALA A 77 43.81 23.21 -29.65
CA ALA A 77 42.73 23.35 -30.62
C ALA A 77 41.95 22.04 -30.82
N SER A 78 42.69 20.92 -30.94
CA SER A 78 42.12 19.58 -30.98
C SER A 78 42.06 18.99 -29.57
N ASP A 79 42.85 17.99 -29.22
CA ASP A 79 42.77 17.33 -27.92
C ASP A 79 43.82 17.88 -26.94
N ALA A 80 43.44 18.30 -25.72
CA ALA A 80 44.40 18.86 -24.76
C ALA A 80 45.34 17.77 -24.23
N VAL A 81 44.79 16.59 -23.95
CA VAL A 81 45.54 15.35 -23.72
C VAL A 81 44.95 14.25 -24.59
N LEU A 82 45.79 13.65 -25.43
CA LEU A 82 45.41 12.55 -26.31
C LEU A 82 46.29 11.33 -26.03
N SER A 83 45.64 10.19 -25.84
CA SER A 83 46.27 8.88 -25.87
C SER A 83 45.74 8.06 -27.05
N THR A 84 46.65 7.53 -27.88
CA THR A 84 46.32 6.81 -29.12
C THR A 84 46.73 5.33 -29.13
N SER A 85 47.64 4.92 -28.24
CA SER A 85 48.17 3.54 -28.14
C SER A 85 48.85 3.32 -26.78
N GLY A 86 48.83 2.10 -26.21
CA GLY A 86 49.71 1.78 -25.07
C GLY A 86 49.10 0.96 -23.92
N ARG A 87 49.82 0.96 -22.79
CA ARG A 87 49.48 0.40 -21.47
C ARG A 87 48.71 1.43 -20.63
N ALA A 88 48.38 1.11 -19.38
CA ALA A 88 47.79 2.04 -18.40
C ALA A 88 48.47 3.43 -18.36
N PHE A 89 47.67 4.48 -18.22
CA PHE A 89 48.08 5.86 -17.98
C PHE A 89 47.38 6.39 -16.73
N ASP A 90 48.02 7.28 -15.98
CA ASP A 90 47.38 7.99 -14.87
C ASP A 90 47.42 9.50 -15.16
N ILE A 91 46.25 10.13 -15.22
CA ILE A 91 46.15 11.58 -15.39
C ILE A 91 45.54 12.14 -14.10
N GLN A 92 46.24 13.05 -13.45
CA GLN A 92 45.78 13.78 -12.28
C GLN A 92 45.69 15.25 -12.64
N ASN A 93 44.47 15.79 -12.72
CA ASN A 93 44.22 17.21 -12.89
C ASN A 93 43.89 17.82 -11.53
N GLU A 94 44.86 18.48 -10.94
CA GLU A 94 44.79 19.04 -9.59
C GLU A 94 43.82 20.21 -9.52
N ALA A 95 43.44 20.63 -8.31
CA ALA A 95 42.43 21.68 -8.11
C ALA A 95 42.77 23.03 -8.79
N SER A 96 44.05 23.32 -8.99
CA SER A 96 44.52 24.50 -9.75
C SER A 96 44.68 24.24 -11.25
N GLY A 97 44.65 22.98 -11.66
CA GLY A 97 44.89 22.52 -13.02
C GLY A 97 43.72 22.83 -13.95
N THR A 98 44.05 23.18 -15.20
CA THR A 98 43.08 23.33 -16.28
C THR A 98 43.53 22.53 -17.50
N LEU A 99 42.64 21.67 -18.02
CA LEU A 99 42.78 21.00 -19.31
C LEU A 99 41.68 21.52 -20.25
N ALA A 100 42.07 22.18 -21.34
CA ALA A 100 41.13 22.91 -22.19
C ALA A 100 41.29 22.60 -23.69
N SER A 101 40.20 22.22 -24.35
CA SER A 101 40.14 22.03 -25.80
C SER A 101 39.17 23.02 -26.47
N ALA A 102 39.55 23.59 -27.61
CA ALA A 102 38.66 24.48 -28.36
C ALA A 102 37.60 23.74 -29.20
N SER A 103 37.94 22.60 -29.81
CA SER A 103 37.07 21.90 -30.77
C SER A 103 37.06 20.37 -30.65
N GLY A 104 38.09 19.78 -30.03
CA GLY A 104 38.19 18.35 -29.74
C GLY A 104 37.71 18.03 -28.33
N ASP A 105 38.24 16.92 -27.80
CA ASP A 105 37.98 16.53 -26.43
C ASP A 105 39.10 17.09 -25.53
N ALA A 106 38.81 17.52 -24.30
CA ALA A 106 39.89 18.01 -23.43
C ALA A 106 40.79 16.84 -23.01
N VAL A 107 40.20 15.71 -22.61
CA VAL A 107 40.94 14.45 -22.40
C VAL A 107 40.34 13.36 -23.26
N LYS A 108 41.12 12.83 -24.20
CA LYS A 108 40.72 11.72 -25.06
C LYS A 108 41.59 10.50 -24.81
N LEU A 109 40.98 9.48 -24.22
CA LEU A 109 41.58 8.16 -24.10
C LEU A 109 41.02 7.27 -25.21
N SER A 110 41.87 6.86 -26.16
CA SER A 110 41.50 6.04 -27.32
C SER A 110 42.51 4.92 -27.61
N GLY A 111 42.08 3.86 -28.31
CA GLY A 111 42.92 2.69 -28.65
C GLY A 111 42.64 1.43 -27.81
N GLY A 112 43.46 0.38 -27.96
CA GLY A 112 43.32 -0.91 -27.25
C GLY A 112 43.85 -0.91 -25.80
N VAL A 113 43.79 0.23 -25.12
CA VAL A 113 44.42 0.49 -23.82
C VAL A 113 43.55 -0.10 -22.70
N THR A 114 44.15 -0.75 -21.69
CA THR A 114 43.47 -1.24 -20.47
C THR A 114 44.10 -0.66 -19.19
N GLY A 115 43.25 -0.35 -18.20
CA GLY A 115 43.67 0.04 -16.85
C GLY A 115 44.14 1.50 -16.68
N SER A 116 43.66 2.42 -17.51
CA SER A 116 43.99 3.85 -17.37
C SER A 116 43.10 4.53 -16.33
N THR A 117 43.68 5.47 -15.57
CA THR A 117 42.97 6.27 -14.57
C THR A 117 43.03 7.77 -14.90
N LEU A 118 41.94 8.48 -14.59
CA LEU A 118 41.87 9.94 -14.66
C LEU A 118 41.23 10.44 -13.35
N LEU A 119 41.91 11.33 -12.64
CA LEU A 119 41.39 12.03 -11.47
C LEU A 119 41.28 13.52 -11.79
N ASN A 120 40.11 14.11 -11.56
CA ASN A 120 39.89 15.54 -11.80
C ASN A 120 39.40 16.24 -10.54
N ALA A 121 40.22 17.14 -10.00
CA ALA A 121 39.87 18.10 -8.97
C ALA A 121 39.75 19.54 -9.53
N GLY A 122 40.32 19.79 -10.72
CA GLY A 122 40.35 21.09 -11.39
C GLY A 122 39.28 21.29 -12.47
N LEU A 123 39.62 22.10 -13.47
CA LEU A 123 38.75 22.39 -14.61
C LEU A 123 39.14 21.56 -15.84
N ILE A 124 38.17 20.85 -16.42
CA ILE A 124 38.25 20.25 -17.74
C ILE A 124 37.17 20.91 -18.60
N SER A 125 37.56 21.52 -19.72
CA SER A 125 36.62 22.25 -20.59
C SER A 125 36.89 21.97 -22.05
N ALA A 126 35.87 21.62 -22.83
CA ALA A 126 36.04 21.26 -24.24
C ALA A 126 34.95 21.79 -25.15
N GLY A 127 35.30 22.07 -26.42
CA GLY A 127 34.31 22.37 -27.46
C GLY A 127 33.45 21.16 -27.86
N ASN A 128 33.98 19.94 -27.76
CA ASN A 128 33.25 18.70 -28.03
C ASN A 128 32.91 17.92 -26.74
N ALA A 129 33.79 17.02 -26.27
CA ALA A 129 33.61 16.32 -25.01
C ALA A 129 34.64 16.74 -23.96
N GLY A 130 34.23 17.04 -22.72
CA GLY A 130 35.19 17.31 -21.65
C GLY A 130 36.13 16.12 -21.47
N ILE A 131 35.54 14.93 -21.29
CA ILE A 131 36.27 13.66 -21.27
C ILE A 131 35.66 12.70 -22.29
N GLY A 132 36.49 12.10 -23.14
CA GLY A 132 36.14 11.01 -24.04
C GLY A 132 36.87 9.72 -23.67
N LEU A 133 36.17 8.78 -23.03
CA LEU A 133 36.68 7.43 -22.74
C LEU A 133 36.16 6.44 -23.78
N GLN A 134 36.97 6.15 -24.79
CA GLN A 134 36.58 5.28 -25.91
C GLN A 134 37.34 3.94 -25.92
N ILE A 135 37.87 3.49 -24.77
CA ILE A 135 38.79 2.33 -24.63
C ILE A 135 38.21 1.16 -23.84
N GLY A 136 38.96 0.05 -23.75
CA GLY A 136 38.63 -1.09 -22.90
C GLY A 136 39.18 -0.94 -21.48
N ALA A 137 38.34 -0.67 -20.49
CA ALA A 137 38.62 -0.57 -19.05
C ALA A 137 39.40 0.70 -18.64
N ALA A 138 38.82 1.88 -18.93
CA ALA A 138 39.22 3.15 -18.30
C ALA A 138 38.45 3.39 -17.00
N VAL A 139 39.07 4.09 -16.05
CA VAL A 139 38.41 4.62 -14.85
C VAL A 139 38.63 6.12 -14.81
N ALA A 140 37.58 6.91 -14.61
CA ALA A 140 37.70 8.34 -14.34
C ALA A 140 36.94 8.72 -13.08
N VAL A 141 37.48 9.65 -12.31
CA VAL A 141 36.90 10.17 -11.09
C VAL A 141 36.91 11.70 -11.17
N ASN A 142 35.73 12.31 -11.12
CA ASN A 142 35.58 13.74 -10.91
C ASN A 142 35.38 13.99 -9.42
N GLU A 143 36.38 14.53 -8.75
CA GLU A 143 36.35 14.79 -7.32
C GLU A 143 35.39 15.93 -6.96
N ALA A 144 35.05 16.03 -5.68
CA ALA A 144 34.28 17.15 -5.16
C ALA A 144 35.02 18.47 -5.45
N GLY A 145 34.34 19.39 -6.15
CA GLY A 145 34.93 20.65 -6.60
C GLY A 145 35.51 20.62 -8.03
N GLY A 146 35.74 19.43 -8.59
CA GLY A 146 36.10 19.26 -9.99
C GLY A 146 34.95 19.64 -10.93
N VAL A 147 35.30 20.29 -12.05
CA VAL A 147 34.34 20.75 -13.05
C VAL A 147 34.72 20.18 -14.41
N ILE A 148 33.78 19.52 -15.07
CA ILE A 148 33.91 19.01 -16.44
C ILE A 148 32.82 19.65 -17.30
N GLU A 149 33.20 20.41 -18.30
CA GLU A 149 32.29 21.06 -19.24
C GLU A 149 32.63 20.64 -20.67
N GLY A 150 31.62 20.22 -21.43
CA GLY A 150 31.79 19.90 -22.84
C GLY A 150 30.67 20.46 -23.71
N GLY A 151 31.01 21.03 -24.86
CA GLY A 151 30.02 21.62 -25.75
C GLY A 151 28.94 20.64 -26.22
N ALA A 152 29.34 19.43 -26.65
CA ALA A 152 28.44 18.38 -27.08
C ALA A 152 28.07 17.42 -25.93
N ALA A 153 29.05 16.99 -25.15
CA ALA A 153 28.80 16.21 -23.94
C ALA A 153 29.83 16.50 -22.85
N GLY A 154 29.46 16.53 -21.58
CA GLY A 154 30.44 16.66 -20.50
C GLY A 154 31.41 15.47 -20.50
N VAL A 155 30.86 14.26 -20.46
CA VAL A 155 31.61 13.00 -20.50
C VAL A 155 31.01 12.04 -21.52
N VAL A 156 31.86 11.36 -22.29
CA VAL A 156 31.48 10.28 -23.21
C VAL A 156 32.15 8.98 -22.78
N LEU A 157 31.38 7.92 -22.54
CA LEU A 157 31.87 6.62 -22.06
C LEU A 157 31.47 5.51 -23.04
N GLY A 158 32.42 4.75 -23.58
CA GLY A 158 32.13 3.63 -24.47
C GLY A 158 33.03 2.41 -24.22
N ASN A 159 32.68 1.28 -24.84
CA ASN A 159 33.34 -0.02 -24.67
C ASN A 159 33.34 -0.51 -23.21
N VAL A 160 34.40 -0.32 -22.43
CA VAL A 160 34.43 -0.72 -21.02
C VAL A 160 34.96 0.46 -20.23
N ALA A 161 34.15 1.05 -19.36
CA ALA A 161 34.54 2.28 -18.65
C ALA A 161 33.87 2.36 -17.29
N SER A 162 34.53 3.01 -16.33
CA SER A 162 33.93 3.40 -15.07
C SER A 162 34.11 4.89 -14.86
N PHE A 163 33.06 5.55 -14.36
CA PHE A 163 33.09 6.97 -14.07
C PHE A 163 32.40 7.31 -12.76
N ASP A 164 33.18 7.82 -11.80
CA ASP A 164 32.67 8.30 -10.52
C ASP A 164 32.63 9.83 -10.56
N ASN A 165 31.47 10.41 -10.28
CA ASN A 165 31.29 11.85 -10.26
C ASN A 165 30.82 12.34 -8.91
N PHE A 166 31.67 13.12 -8.23
CA PHE A 166 31.38 13.84 -7.01
C PHE A 166 31.43 15.38 -7.21
N GLY A 167 31.85 15.83 -8.39
CA GLY A 167 31.93 17.24 -8.78
C GLY A 167 30.76 17.69 -9.65
N THR A 168 31.03 18.59 -10.58
CA THR A 168 30.05 19.08 -11.58
C THR A 168 30.41 18.59 -12.97
N VAL A 169 29.42 18.07 -13.70
CA VAL A 169 29.53 17.73 -15.13
C VAL A 169 28.44 18.48 -15.90
N GLY A 170 28.83 19.19 -16.95
CA GLY A 170 27.93 19.96 -17.80
C GLY A 170 28.18 19.75 -19.29
N GLY A 171 27.11 19.87 -20.08
CA GLY A 171 27.20 19.91 -21.54
C GLY A 171 25.84 19.92 -22.23
N SER A 172 25.80 19.78 -23.56
CA SER A 172 24.51 19.61 -24.25
C SER A 172 23.79 18.34 -23.76
N THR A 173 24.55 17.28 -23.55
CA THR A 173 24.22 16.11 -22.72
C THR A 173 25.26 16.02 -21.61
N GLY A 174 24.89 15.82 -20.34
CA GLY A 174 25.87 15.76 -19.26
C GLY A 174 26.84 14.58 -19.43
N ILE A 175 26.30 13.36 -19.39
CA ILE A 175 27.05 12.11 -19.61
C ILE A 175 26.38 11.29 -20.71
N LEU A 176 27.15 10.89 -21.71
CA LEU A 176 26.70 10.13 -22.86
C LEU A 176 27.39 8.76 -22.94
N VAL A 177 26.61 7.70 -22.90
CA VAL A 177 27.01 6.35 -23.29
C VAL A 177 26.45 6.09 -24.69
N PRO A 178 27.28 6.12 -25.76
CA PRO A 178 26.82 6.00 -27.13
C PRO A 178 26.41 4.55 -27.47
N ILE A 179 25.72 4.37 -28.60
CA ILE A 179 25.35 3.05 -29.10
C ILE A 179 26.58 2.14 -29.26
N GLY A 180 26.52 0.92 -28.71
CA GLY A 180 27.63 -0.02 -28.75
C GLY A 180 27.44 -1.22 -27.82
N GLN A 181 28.38 -2.17 -27.86
CA GLN A 181 28.52 -3.17 -26.78
C GLN A 181 29.34 -2.51 -25.68
N ASN A 182 28.66 -1.95 -24.68
CA ASN A 182 29.34 -1.28 -23.58
C ASN A 182 29.24 -2.10 -22.28
N TYR A 183 30.17 -1.88 -21.36
CA TYR A 183 30.17 -2.32 -19.97
C TYR A 183 30.60 -1.12 -19.14
N VAL A 184 29.65 -0.21 -18.93
CA VAL A 184 29.87 1.06 -18.23
C VAL A 184 29.30 1.01 -16.83
N ASP A 185 30.12 1.37 -15.85
CA ASP A 185 29.67 1.59 -14.47
C ASP A 185 29.81 3.08 -14.13
N ILE A 186 28.69 3.73 -13.82
CA ILE A 186 28.66 5.15 -13.47
C ILE A 186 28.25 5.28 -12.02
N VAL A 187 29.08 5.88 -11.16
CA VAL A 187 28.69 6.27 -9.80
C VAL A 187 28.48 7.78 -9.76
N GLN A 188 27.28 8.22 -9.40
CA GLN A 188 26.89 9.63 -9.35
C GLN A 188 26.60 10.06 -7.92
N GLY A 189 27.38 11.00 -7.41
CA GLY A 189 27.16 11.70 -6.13
C GLY A 189 27.22 13.24 -6.23
N GLY A 190 27.60 13.79 -7.39
CA GLY A 190 27.70 15.22 -7.66
C GLY A 190 26.52 15.79 -8.47
N LEU A 191 26.78 16.86 -9.22
CA LEU A 191 25.83 17.48 -10.15
C LEU A 191 26.12 17.03 -11.58
N VAL A 192 25.07 16.65 -12.31
CA VAL A 192 25.09 16.50 -13.77
C VAL A 192 24.03 17.40 -14.38
N SER A 193 24.44 18.33 -15.24
CA SER A 193 23.54 19.26 -15.91
C SER A 193 23.58 19.11 -17.43
N ALA A 194 22.43 19.35 -18.06
CA ALA A 194 22.30 19.35 -19.51
C ALA A 194 21.64 20.63 -20.02
N SER A 195 22.24 21.28 -21.01
CA SER A 195 21.72 22.53 -21.56
C SER A 195 20.62 22.33 -22.62
N SER A 196 20.49 21.13 -23.19
CA SER A 196 19.51 20.87 -24.25
C SER A 196 19.05 19.41 -24.37
N GLY A 197 19.83 18.46 -23.86
CA GLY A 197 19.57 17.03 -23.88
C GLY A 197 19.31 16.46 -22.47
N PRO A 198 19.41 15.14 -22.31
CA PRO A 198 19.34 14.49 -21.00
C PRO A 198 20.60 14.75 -20.16
N ALA A 199 20.45 14.71 -18.83
CA ALA A 199 21.58 14.76 -17.90
C ALA A 199 22.49 13.53 -18.11
N ILE A 200 21.89 12.34 -18.21
CA ILE A 200 22.59 11.10 -18.55
C ILE A 200 21.84 10.36 -19.65
N SER A 201 22.55 9.87 -20.66
CA SER A 201 21.95 9.07 -21.73
C SER A 201 22.73 7.80 -22.01
N PHE A 202 22.10 6.67 -21.78
CA PHE A 202 22.47 5.39 -22.36
C PHE A 202 21.73 5.23 -23.67
N THR A 203 22.45 5.37 -24.78
CA THR A 203 21.84 5.35 -26.11
C THR A 203 21.55 3.91 -26.52
N GLY A 204 20.27 3.54 -26.60
CA GLY A 204 19.85 2.18 -26.97
C GLY A 204 20.18 1.82 -28.44
N GLY A 205 20.52 0.56 -28.68
CA GLY A 205 20.70 -0.08 -29.99
C GLY A 205 20.13 -1.51 -30.01
N ALA A 206 19.95 -2.13 -31.18
CA ALA A 206 19.27 -3.42 -31.34
C ALA A 206 19.73 -4.49 -30.33
N VAL A 207 18.78 -5.01 -29.53
CA VAL A 207 18.88 -6.10 -28.54
C VAL A 207 20.33 -6.45 -28.14
N MET A 208 20.86 -5.69 -27.20
CA MET A 208 22.11 -5.99 -26.50
C MET A 208 21.77 -6.46 -25.09
N THR A 209 22.52 -7.43 -24.57
CA THR A 209 22.40 -7.89 -23.18
C THR A 209 22.64 -6.71 -22.23
N VAL A 210 21.84 -6.60 -21.16
CA VAL A 210 22.00 -5.55 -20.13
C VAL A 210 23.37 -5.69 -19.49
N THR A 211 24.21 -4.68 -19.62
CA THR A 211 25.61 -4.70 -19.17
C THR A 211 26.05 -3.41 -18.50
N ASP A 212 25.29 -2.32 -18.64
CA ASP A 212 25.64 -1.01 -18.07
C ASP A 212 24.91 -0.77 -16.74
N THR A 213 25.51 0.02 -15.86
CA THR A 213 24.95 0.35 -14.54
C THR A 213 25.10 1.84 -14.25
N LEU A 214 24.04 2.45 -13.73
CA LEU A 214 24.06 3.76 -13.09
C LEU A 214 23.79 3.57 -11.60
N THR A 215 24.80 3.82 -10.78
CA THR A 215 24.68 3.91 -9.32
C THR A 215 24.50 5.36 -8.90
N VAL A 216 23.37 5.68 -8.28
CA VAL A 216 23.09 7.01 -7.71
C VAL A 216 23.36 6.96 -6.21
N LEU A 217 24.10 7.94 -5.70
CA LEU A 217 24.40 8.13 -4.29
C LEU A 217 23.56 9.27 -3.70
N PRO A 218 23.30 9.26 -2.39
CA PRO A 218 22.60 10.35 -1.71
C PRO A 218 23.27 11.70 -1.96
N GLY A 219 22.46 12.70 -2.32
CA GLY A 219 22.93 14.07 -2.64
C GLY A 219 23.30 14.29 -4.11
N ALA A 220 23.28 13.26 -4.95
CA ALA A 220 23.38 13.42 -6.40
C ALA A 220 22.23 14.30 -6.92
N THR A 221 22.54 15.16 -7.89
CA THR A 221 21.57 16.07 -8.50
C THR A 221 21.65 16.03 -10.01
N PHE A 222 20.48 16.04 -10.66
CA PHE A 222 20.36 16.01 -12.11
C PHE A 222 19.55 17.22 -12.58
N ASP A 223 20.12 18.01 -13.49
CA ASP A 223 19.37 19.01 -14.25
C ASP A 223 19.09 18.44 -15.65
N GLY A 224 18.00 17.67 -15.71
CA GLY A 224 17.59 16.87 -16.88
C GLY A 224 17.36 15.40 -16.50
N ALA A 225 16.71 14.63 -17.40
CA ALA A 225 16.44 13.22 -17.16
C ALA A 225 17.69 12.34 -17.32
N ALA A 226 17.75 11.23 -16.58
CA ALA A 226 18.64 10.11 -16.81
C ALA A 226 17.88 9.01 -17.60
N ILE A 227 18.40 8.63 -18.77
CA ILE A 227 17.72 7.72 -19.70
C ILE A 227 18.56 6.44 -19.86
N GLY A 228 18.05 5.30 -19.37
CA GLY A 228 18.73 4.00 -19.38
C GLY A 228 18.69 3.23 -20.71
N GLY A 229 17.89 3.68 -21.69
CA GLY A 229 17.87 3.12 -23.05
C GLY A 229 17.52 1.63 -23.17
N GLN A 230 16.98 1.01 -22.11
CA GLN A 230 16.75 -0.43 -21.94
C GLN A 230 18.02 -1.30 -21.96
N VAL A 231 19.19 -0.68 -21.75
CA VAL A 231 20.49 -1.36 -21.75
C VAL A 231 21.25 -1.21 -20.43
N ALA A 232 20.78 -0.31 -19.55
CA ALA A 232 21.35 -0.06 -18.24
C ALA A 232 20.39 -0.45 -17.10
N ASP A 233 20.97 -0.92 -16.00
CA ASP A 233 20.31 -1.03 -14.70
C ASP A 233 20.56 0.24 -13.86
N LEU A 234 19.57 0.60 -13.05
CA LEU A 234 19.65 1.70 -12.08
C LEU A 234 19.80 1.13 -10.66
N VAL A 235 20.76 1.66 -9.92
CA VAL A 235 21.07 1.26 -8.55
C VAL A 235 21.07 2.50 -7.65
N PHE A 236 20.18 2.54 -6.67
CA PHE A 236 20.21 3.51 -5.58
C PHE A 236 21.11 2.95 -4.47
N GLY A 237 22.28 3.56 -4.28
CA GLY A 237 23.35 3.09 -3.39
C GLY A 237 23.66 4.05 -2.24
N GLY A 238 24.84 3.90 -1.63
CA GLY A 238 25.32 4.78 -0.55
C GLY A 238 25.04 4.26 0.87
N THR A 239 25.63 4.94 1.85
CA THR A 239 25.56 4.57 3.28
C THR A 239 24.82 5.59 4.15
N THR A 240 24.41 6.71 3.56
CA THR A 240 23.54 7.70 4.18
C THR A 240 22.15 7.61 3.56
N GLU A 241 21.16 8.22 4.21
CA GLU A 241 19.82 8.31 3.66
C GLU A 241 19.82 9.26 2.44
N GLY A 242 19.27 8.78 1.32
CA GLY A 242 19.00 9.57 0.13
C GLY A 242 17.51 9.80 -0.06
N THR A 243 17.13 10.78 -0.87
CA THR A 243 15.74 11.00 -1.30
C THR A 243 15.73 10.98 -2.82
N PHE A 244 14.78 10.26 -3.43
CA PHE A 244 14.53 10.39 -4.87
C PHE A 244 13.06 10.78 -5.10
N VAL A 245 12.84 11.81 -5.93
CA VAL A 245 11.53 12.44 -6.17
C VAL A 245 11.07 12.03 -7.57
N ASN A 246 9.87 11.45 -7.73
CA ASN A 246 9.31 11.04 -9.04
C ASN A 246 10.28 10.16 -9.89
N PRO A 247 10.70 8.97 -9.41
CA PRO A 247 11.64 8.08 -10.09
C PRO A 247 11.34 7.85 -11.58
N THR A 248 10.08 7.87 -12.01
CA THR A 248 9.73 7.61 -13.42
C THR A 248 9.80 8.81 -14.35
N GLN A 249 9.90 10.03 -13.82
CA GLN A 249 10.14 11.22 -14.65
C GLN A 249 11.62 11.53 -14.78
N GLU A 250 12.37 11.36 -13.70
CA GLU A 250 13.81 11.61 -13.67
C GLU A 250 14.60 10.43 -14.25
N PHE A 251 14.21 9.18 -13.93
CA PHE A 251 14.87 7.97 -14.41
C PHE A 251 13.98 7.18 -15.36
N VAL A 252 14.30 7.23 -16.64
CA VAL A 252 13.44 6.68 -17.70
C VAL A 252 14.15 5.54 -18.42
N GLN A 253 13.40 4.50 -18.79
CA GLN A 253 13.89 3.39 -19.63
C GLN A 253 15.06 2.57 -19.06
N PHE A 254 15.15 2.41 -17.73
CA PHE A 254 16.06 1.43 -17.13
C PHE A 254 15.45 0.02 -17.15
N ASN A 255 16.30 -1.00 -17.29
CA ASN A 255 15.89 -2.39 -17.31
C ASN A 255 15.45 -2.88 -15.92
N THR A 256 16.33 -2.73 -14.93
CA THR A 256 16.03 -2.94 -13.51
C THR A 256 16.23 -1.64 -12.75
N ILE A 257 15.38 -1.41 -11.76
CA ILE A 257 15.60 -0.39 -10.73
C ILE A 257 15.85 -1.13 -9.41
N SER A 258 16.90 -0.74 -8.70
CA SER A 258 17.27 -1.43 -7.46
C SER A 258 17.74 -0.51 -6.35
N ILE A 259 17.61 -0.96 -5.11
CA ILE A 259 18.22 -0.34 -3.92
C ILE A 259 19.27 -1.31 -3.40
N ALA A 260 20.51 -0.85 -3.31
CA ALA A 260 21.65 -1.67 -2.94
C ALA A 260 21.61 -2.06 -1.45
N ALA A 261 22.26 -3.18 -1.12
CA ALA A 261 22.39 -3.63 0.26
C ALA A 261 23.06 -2.57 1.15
N GLY A 262 22.44 -2.27 2.28
CA GLY A 262 22.90 -1.25 3.23
C GLY A 262 22.55 0.19 2.87
N ALA A 263 21.97 0.45 1.69
CA ALA A 263 21.46 1.77 1.32
C ALA A 263 20.06 2.01 1.90
N THR A 264 19.77 3.27 2.24
CA THR A 264 18.44 3.71 2.70
C THR A 264 17.99 4.86 1.80
N TRP A 265 16.83 4.72 1.19
CA TRP A 265 16.30 5.71 0.26
C TRP A 265 14.84 6.02 0.56
N ASP A 266 14.55 7.31 0.66
CA ASP A 266 13.24 7.88 0.89
C ASP A 266 12.55 8.19 -0.44
N LEU A 267 11.30 7.74 -0.55
CA LEU A 267 10.43 8.11 -1.66
C LEU A 267 9.74 9.43 -1.34
N ALA A 268 9.92 10.43 -2.19
CA ALA A 268 9.16 11.67 -2.08
C ALA A 268 7.98 11.71 -3.06
N GLY A 269 6.76 11.71 -2.51
CA GLY A 269 5.51 11.88 -3.24
C GLY A 269 4.88 10.58 -3.73
N ILE A 270 4.20 10.65 -4.88
CA ILE A 270 3.43 9.54 -5.45
C ILE A 270 4.13 9.04 -6.71
N SER A 271 4.33 7.73 -6.85
CA SER A 271 5.05 7.16 -7.98
C SER A 271 4.60 5.75 -8.34
N THR A 272 4.81 5.36 -9.60
CA THR A 272 4.56 3.99 -10.08
C THR A 272 5.84 3.43 -10.65
N ILE A 273 6.30 2.26 -10.20
CA ILE A 273 7.46 1.57 -10.76
C ILE A 273 6.98 0.46 -11.70
N SER A 274 7.23 0.63 -13.00
CA SER A 274 6.84 -0.34 -14.04
C SER A 274 7.99 -1.21 -14.55
N SER A 275 9.24 -0.91 -14.19
CA SER A 275 10.41 -1.75 -14.47
C SER A 275 10.62 -2.78 -13.35
N SER A 276 11.31 -3.88 -13.64
CA SER A 276 11.67 -4.87 -12.61
C SER A 276 12.33 -4.19 -11.42
N PHE A 277 11.87 -4.47 -10.20
CA PHE A 277 12.35 -3.82 -8.99
C PHE A 277 13.05 -4.81 -8.06
N ARG A 278 14.25 -4.45 -7.61
CA ARG A 278 15.03 -5.24 -6.65
C ARG A 278 15.46 -4.41 -5.46
N ASN A 279 14.95 -4.71 -4.28
CA ASN A 279 15.36 -4.05 -3.04
C ASN A 279 16.21 -5.00 -2.19
N ASP A 280 17.50 -4.70 -2.03
CA ASP A 280 18.39 -5.37 -1.07
C ASP A 280 18.73 -4.44 0.13
N GLY A 281 18.28 -3.18 0.11
CA GLY A 281 18.48 -2.18 1.16
C GLY A 281 17.18 -1.83 1.89
N THR A 282 16.96 -0.54 2.17
CA THR A 282 15.73 -0.03 2.79
C THR A 282 15.09 1.05 1.91
N LEU A 283 13.83 0.87 1.55
CA LEU A 283 12.98 1.89 0.94
C LEU A 283 12.06 2.47 2.01
N LEU A 284 12.20 3.76 2.31
CA LEU A 284 11.29 4.46 3.22
C LEU A 284 10.10 5.03 2.43
N VAL A 285 8.89 4.83 2.95
CA VAL A 285 7.64 5.36 2.40
C VAL A 285 6.92 6.10 3.53
N GLN A 286 7.04 7.43 3.57
CA GLN A 286 6.54 8.24 4.69
C GLN A 286 5.06 8.59 4.52
N ALA A 287 4.48 9.14 5.59
CA ALA A 287 3.11 9.63 5.59
C ALA A 287 2.88 10.70 4.51
N GLY A 288 2.00 10.40 3.56
CA GLY A 288 1.70 11.26 2.40
C GLY A 288 2.31 10.77 1.10
N ASP A 289 3.24 9.82 1.17
CA ASP A 289 3.87 9.19 0.00
C ASP A 289 3.12 7.91 -0.41
N ALA A 290 3.18 7.61 -1.70
CA ALA A 290 2.54 6.44 -2.28
C ALA A 290 3.39 5.83 -3.39
N ILE A 291 3.57 4.51 -3.35
CA ILE A 291 4.24 3.77 -4.41
C ILE A 291 3.40 2.63 -4.95
N ASP A 292 3.25 2.58 -6.26
CA ASP A 292 2.60 1.47 -6.98
C ASP A 292 3.67 0.64 -7.70
N PHE A 293 3.84 -0.62 -7.27
CA PHE A 293 4.69 -1.58 -7.94
C PHE A 293 3.92 -2.32 -9.04
N GLY A 294 3.97 -1.76 -10.26
CA GLY A 294 3.45 -2.38 -11.48
C GLY A 294 4.24 -3.63 -11.92
N ALA A 295 5.49 -3.76 -11.47
CA ALA A 295 6.38 -4.87 -11.77
C ALA A 295 6.69 -5.73 -10.53
N ALA A 296 7.30 -6.89 -10.76
CA ALA A 296 7.68 -7.79 -9.67
C ALA A 296 8.73 -7.14 -8.76
N VAL A 297 8.54 -7.31 -7.45
CA VAL A 297 9.46 -6.89 -6.40
C VAL A 297 10.25 -8.09 -5.91
N SER A 298 11.57 -7.92 -5.83
CA SER A 298 12.51 -8.96 -5.39
C SER A 298 13.61 -8.40 -4.51
N GLY A 299 14.48 -9.29 -4.01
CA GLY A 299 15.61 -8.92 -3.13
C GLY A 299 15.33 -9.21 -1.66
N SER A 300 16.33 -8.95 -0.82
CA SER A 300 16.32 -9.25 0.62
C SER A 300 16.12 -8.02 1.53
N GLY A 301 15.75 -6.89 0.95
CA GLY A 301 15.61 -5.62 1.64
C GLY A 301 14.25 -5.39 2.31
N VAL A 302 14.14 -4.22 2.94
CA VAL A 302 12.96 -3.75 3.68
C VAL A 302 12.26 -2.65 2.89
N ILE A 303 10.95 -2.75 2.73
CA ILE A 303 10.07 -1.64 2.37
C ILE A 303 9.44 -1.17 3.69
N ASP A 304 9.94 -0.06 4.22
CA ASP A 304 9.55 0.52 5.49
C ASP A 304 8.42 1.53 5.26
N LEU A 305 7.22 1.15 5.70
CA LEU A 305 6.03 1.99 5.70
C LEU A 305 6.01 2.79 7.01
N ALA A 306 6.47 4.05 6.92
CA ALA A 306 6.43 5.03 8.01
C ALA A 306 5.17 5.92 7.91
N GLY A 307 4.00 5.28 7.76
CA GLY A 307 2.69 5.91 7.57
C GLY A 307 2.31 6.10 6.09
N GLY A 308 3.14 5.63 5.17
CA GLY A 308 2.93 5.71 3.73
C GLY A 308 2.09 4.60 3.13
N PHE A 309 1.88 4.68 1.82
CA PHE A 309 1.06 3.74 1.05
C PHE A 309 1.88 2.96 0.03
N VAL A 310 1.68 1.64 -0.02
CA VAL A 310 2.23 0.77 -1.08
C VAL A 310 1.12 -0.04 -1.74
N ASP A 311 1.09 -0.06 -3.07
CA ASP A 311 0.27 -0.96 -3.86
C ASP A 311 1.17 -1.97 -4.59
N PHE A 312 0.83 -3.25 -4.46
CA PHE A 312 1.46 -4.32 -5.22
C PHE A 312 0.51 -4.78 -6.32
N ALA A 313 0.91 -4.56 -7.57
CA ALA A 313 0.21 -5.10 -8.72
C ALA A 313 0.84 -6.40 -9.24
N ASN A 314 1.96 -6.86 -8.67
CA ASN A 314 2.71 -7.98 -9.21
C ASN A 314 3.41 -8.78 -8.11
N THR A 315 4.11 -9.83 -8.52
CA THR A 315 4.76 -10.78 -7.61
C THR A 315 5.68 -10.07 -6.61
N VAL A 316 5.52 -10.36 -5.33
CA VAL A 316 6.50 -10.02 -4.29
C VAL A 316 7.25 -11.30 -3.93
N ALA A 317 8.55 -11.34 -4.22
CA ALA A 317 9.38 -12.52 -4.02
C ALA A 317 9.73 -12.78 -2.55
N ALA A 318 10.21 -13.98 -2.27
CA ALA A 318 10.72 -14.32 -0.95
C ALA A 318 12.00 -13.53 -0.62
N GLY A 319 12.17 -13.20 0.66
CA GLY A 319 13.30 -12.42 1.17
C GLY A 319 12.98 -10.93 1.38
N THR A 320 11.99 -10.39 0.66
CA THR A 320 11.54 -9.01 0.86
C THR A 320 10.71 -8.89 2.14
N THR A 321 11.00 -7.85 2.92
CA THR A 321 10.26 -7.53 4.14
C THR A 321 9.44 -6.26 3.94
N ILE A 322 8.16 -6.30 4.31
CA ILE A 322 7.26 -5.13 4.33
C ILE A 322 7.07 -4.77 5.81
N ASP A 323 7.70 -3.69 6.25
CA ASP A 323 7.67 -3.25 7.65
C ASP A 323 6.64 -2.14 7.83
N PHE A 324 5.73 -2.30 8.78
CA PHE A 324 4.77 -1.27 9.19
C PHE A 324 5.31 -0.55 10.43
N ASN A 325 6.22 0.40 10.21
CA ASN A 325 7.00 1.04 11.28
C ASN A 325 6.29 2.28 11.89
N ALA A 326 5.17 2.73 11.33
CA ALA A 326 4.35 3.78 11.92
C ALA A 326 2.84 3.52 11.75
N PRO A 327 2.00 4.05 12.67
CA PRO A 327 0.55 3.88 12.58
C PRO A 327 -0.04 4.50 11.31
N GLY A 328 -1.02 3.82 10.72
CA GLY A 328 -1.71 4.31 9.53
C GLY A 328 -1.01 3.94 8.23
N SER A 329 0.02 3.10 8.30
CA SER A 329 0.66 2.50 7.14
C SER A 329 -0.33 1.62 6.37
N PHE A 330 -0.24 1.71 5.05
CA PHE A 330 -1.24 1.12 4.16
C PHE A 330 -0.56 0.29 3.07
N MET A 331 -0.98 -0.97 2.97
CA MET A 331 -0.59 -1.87 1.89
C MET A 331 -1.83 -2.30 1.11
N GLN A 332 -1.75 -2.34 -0.21
CA GLN A 332 -2.82 -2.79 -1.09
C GLN A 332 -2.38 -3.96 -1.98
N PHE A 333 -3.32 -4.88 -2.19
CA PHE A 333 -3.31 -5.87 -3.26
C PHE A 333 -4.39 -5.49 -4.29
N ASN A 334 -4.00 -4.77 -5.36
CA ASN A 334 -4.96 -4.35 -6.38
C ASN A 334 -5.43 -5.48 -7.32
N GLN A 335 -4.75 -6.63 -7.31
CA GLN A 335 -5.14 -7.84 -8.04
C GLN A 335 -4.56 -9.11 -7.40
N SER A 336 -4.97 -10.28 -7.88
CA SER A 336 -4.40 -11.56 -7.43
C SER A 336 -3.03 -11.80 -8.04
N HIS A 337 -1.98 -11.82 -7.23
CA HIS A 337 -0.62 -12.19 -7.63
C HIS A 337 0.09 -12.98 -6.51
N PRO A 338 1.18 -13.71 -6.81
CA PRO A 338 1.97 -14.36 -5.77
C PRO A 338 2.57 -13.34 -4.79
N PHE A 339 2.57 -13.70 -3.51
CA PHE A 339 3.22 -12.95 -2.45
C PHE A 339 3.98 -13.95 -1.57
N SER A 340 5.28 -13.80 -1.50
CA SER A 340 6.17 -14.62 -0.68
C SER A 340 7.04 -13.78 0.27
N GLY A 341 6.79 -12.47 0.34
CA GLY A 341 7.42 -11.57 1.29
C GLY A 341 6.97 -11.84 2.72
N THR A 342 7.66 -11.21 3.68
CA THR A 342 7.28 -11.23 5.10
C THR A 342 6.78 -9.86 5.50
N VAL A 343 5.65 -9.81 6.22
CA VAL A 343 5.12 -8.59 6.82
C VAL A 343 5.56 -8.49 8.28
N GLU A 344 6.06 -7.34 8.71
CA GLU A 344 6.38 -7.06 10.11
C GLU A 344 5.87 -5.70 10.55
N GLY A 345 6.03 -5.36 11.83
CA GLY A 345 5.57 -4.08 12.38
C GLY A 345 4.05 -3.91 12.48
N PHE A 346 3.24 -4.78 11.87
CA PHE A 346 1.80 -4.59 11.74
C PHE A 346 1.08 -4.41 13.09
N THR A 347 0.51 -3.23 13.31
CA THR A 347 -0.12 -2.82 14.58
C THR A 347 -1.56 -2.29 14.39
N PRO A 348 -2.35 -2.13 15.47
CA PRO A 348 -3.69 -1.54 15.35
C PRO A 348 -3.66 -0.12 14.76
N GLY A 349 -4.37 0.07 13.65
CA GLY A 349 -4.40 1.33 12.88
C GLY A 349 -3.83 1.19 11.47
N ASP A 350 -3.05 0.14 11.22
CA ASP A 350 -2.53 -0.21 9.91
C ASP A 350 -3.57 -0.94 9.06
N THR A 351 -3.40 -0.88 7.74
CA THR A 351 -4.36 -1.46 6.80
C THR A 351 -3.65 -2.33 5.76
N ILE A 352 -4.14 -3.56 5.59
CA ILE A 352 -3.92 -4.37 4.39
C ILE A 352 -5.24 -4.43 3.64
N ASP A 353 -5.27 -3.75 2.50
CA ASP A 353 -6.37 -3.68 1.56
C ASP A 353 -6.28 -4.85 0.56
N ILE A 354 -7.32 -5.69 0.53
CA ILE A 354 -7.44 -6.82 -0.40
C ILE A 354 -8.62 -6.61 -1.36
N THR A 355 -9.05 -5.38 -1.55
CA THR A 355 -10.25 -5.00 -2.30
C THR A 355 -10.14 -5.39 -3.78
N GLY A 356 -8.93 -5.25 -4.34
CA GLY A 356 -8.62 -5.65 -5.71
C GLY A 356 -8.29 -7.14 -5.85
N PHE A 357 -7.93 -7.81 -4.76
CA PHE A 357 -7.78 -9.27 -4.73
C PHE A 357 -9.13 -9.91 -5.04
N GLY A 358 -9.30 -10.46 -6.25
CA GLY A 358 -10.50 -11.23 -6.62
C GLY A 358 -11.78 -10.43 -6.87
N ALA A 359 -11.71 -9.22 -7.46
CA ALA A 359 -12.81 -8.30 -7.77
C ALA A 359 -14.05 -8.87 -8.54
N SER A 360 -14.10 -10.17 -8.84
CA SER A 360 -15.25 -10.88 -9.43
C SER A 360 -15.75 -12.09 -8.61
N GLN A 361 -15.20 -12.34 -7.42
CA GLN A 361 -15.43 -13.57 -6.64
C GLN A 361 -15.65 -13.27 -5.15
N GLN A 362 -16.27 -14.20 -4.43
CA GLN A 362 -16.43 -14.12 -2.97
C GLN A 362 -15.07 -14.25 -2.29
N LEU A 363 -14.71 -13.25 -1.49
CA LEU A 363 -13.45 -13.19 -0.76
C LEU A 363 -13.61 -13.74 0.65
N SER A 364 -12.71 -14.62 1.06
CA SER A 364 -12.54 -15.00 2.46
C SER A 364 -11.08 -14.91 2.88
N GLY A 365 -10.85 -14.49 4.12
CA GLY A 365 -9.54 -14.43 4.76
C GLY A 365 -9.58 -15.19 6.07
N THR A 366 -8.58 -16.03 6.33
CA THR A 366 -8.41 -16.73 7.61
C THR A 366 -6.98 -16.54 8.09
N VAL A 367 -6.81 -16.23 9.36
CA VAL A 367 -5.49 -16.11 9.99
C VAL A 367 -5.24 -17.37 10.83
N ALA A 368 -4.13 -18.04 10.59
CA ALA A 368 -3.68 -19.19 11.37
C ALA A 368 -2.22 -18.98 11.80
N GLY A 369 -1.98 -18.83 13.09
CA GLY A 369 -0.66 -18.46 13.62
C GLY A 369 -0.22 -17.10 13.08
N ASN A 370 0.88 -17.07 12.33
CA ASN A 370 1.42 -15.88 11.68
C ASN A 370 1.12 -15.81 10.17
N VAL A 371 0.15 -16.57 9.66
CA VAL A 371 -0.17 -16.60 8.23
C VAL A 371 -1.63 -16.17 8.00
N LEU A 372 -1.82 -15.12 7.22
CA LEU A 372 -3.11 -14.75 6.63
C LEU A 372 -3.27 -15.51 5.30
N THR A 373 -4.31 -16.31 5.21
CA THR A 373 -4.69 -17.03 3.99
C THR A 373 -5.87 -16.31 3.34
N LEU A 374 -5.66 -15.82 2.13
CA LEU A 374 -6.67 -15.15 1.31
C LEU A 374 -7.18 -16.11 0.23
N ASN A 375 -8.49 -16.28 0.16
CA ASN A 375 -9.15 -17.15 -0.81
C ASN A 375 -10.12 -16.34 -1.67
N ASN A 376 -10.03 -16.53 -2.98
CA ASN A 376 -10.93 -15.94 -3.98
C ASN A 376 -11.59 -17.02 -4.85
N GLY A 377 -11.62 -18.28 -4.38
CA GLY A 377 -12.08 -19.45 -5.13
C GLY A 377 -11.04 -20.08 -6.07
N LEU A 378 -9.83 -19.52 -6.17
CA LEU A 378 -8.67 -20.09 -6.86
C LEU A 378 -7.64 -20.63 -5.84
N ALA A 379 -6.37 -20.71 -6.25
CA ALA A 379 -5.28 -21.03 -5.34
C ALA A 379 -5.19 -19.98 -4.22
N PRO A 380 -5.12 -20.40 -2.95
CA PRO A 380 -4.99 -19.47 -1.83
C PRO A 380 -3.70 -18.65 -1.93
N LEU A 381 -3.79 -17.38 -1.60
CA LEU A 381 -2.63 -16.51 -1.37
C LEU A 381 -2.29 -16.56 0.13
N TYR A 382 -1.01 -16.70 0.43
CA TYR A 382 -0.50 -16.71 1.81
C TYR A 382 0.31 -15.45 2.06
N VAL A 383 -0.10 -14.66 3.04
CA VAL A 383 0.67 -13.52 3.56
C VAL A 383 1.25 -13.95 4.90
N THR A 384 2.56 -14.01 4.98
CA THR A 384 3.28 -14.44 6.19
C THR A 384 3.73 -13.21 6.97
N PHE A 385 3.43 -13.20 8.26
CA PHE A 385 3.90 -12.18 9.19
C PHE A 385 5.11 -12.69 9.98
N ALA A 386 6.06 -11.82 10.30
CA ALA A 386 7.23 -12.16 11.12
C ALA A 386 6.83 -12.62 12.53
N THR A 387 5.86 -11.92 13.12
CA THR A 387 5.17 -12.31 14.36
C THR A 387 3.70 -12.52 14.07
N ALA A 388 3.02 -13.35 14.87
CA ALA A 388 1.57 -13.48 14.76
C ALA A 388 0.96 -12.08 14.84
N PRO A 389 0.28 -11.61 13.78
CA PRO A 389 -0.34 -10.31 13.84
C PRO A 389 -1.41 -10.40 14.92
N GLY A 390 -1.61 -9.31 15.68
CA GLY A 390 -2.73 -9.21 16.60
C GLY A 390 -4.08 -9.29 15.86
N PRO A 391 -5.16 -8.71 16.39
CA PRO A 391 -6.37 -8.55 15.59
C PRO A 391 -6.04 -7.79 14.29
N LEU A 392 -6.16 -8.48 13.16
CA LEU A 392 -5.91 -7.93 11.82
C LEU A 392 -7.15 -7.21 11.32
N ALA A 393 -7.04 -5.91 11.06
CA ALA A 393 -8.00 -5.19 10.25
C ALA A 393 -7.72 -5.47 8.76
N VAL A 394 -8.25 -6.57 8.23
CA VAL A 394 -8.23 -6.82 6.78
C VAL A 394 -9.40 -6.08 6.15
N VAL A 395 -9.16 -5.16 5.21
CA VAL A 395 -10.22 -4.41 4.53
C VAL A 395 -10.45 -5.03 3.15
N ALA A 396 -11.62 -5.65 2.97
CA ALA A 396 -12.11 -6.09 1.66
C ALA A 396 -13.26 -5.17 1.20
N ILE A 397 -13.11 -4.55 0.03
CA ILE A 397 -14.11 -3.72 -0.67
C ILE A 397 -14.29 -4.38 -2.04
N GLY A 398 -14.89 -5.55 -2.00
CA GLY A 398 -15.36 -6.29 -3.17
C GLY A 398 -16.71 -6.89 -2.82
N GLY A 399 -17.79 -6.10 -3.02
CA GLY A 399 -19.17 -6.49 -2.71
C GLY A 399 -19.68 -6.03 -1.34
N THR A 400 -20.61 -5.06 -1.35
CA THR A 400 -21.66 -4.69 -0.36
C THR A 400 -21.49 -4.90 1.16
N ASN A 401 -20.30 -5.01 1.74
CA ASN A 401 -20.00 -4.66 3.14
C ASN A 401 -18.47 -4.66 3.35
N PRO A 402 -17.85 -3.59 3.85
CA PRO A 402 -16.49 -3.70 4.37
C PRO A 402 -16.50 -4.70 5.53
N LYS A 403 -15.88 -5.86 5.34
CA LYS A 403 -15.61 -6.78 6.45
C LYS A 403 -14.31 -6.32 7.11
N THR A 404 -14.37 -5.25 7.91
CA THR A 404 -13.43 -5.14 9.03
C THR A 404 -13.67 -6.37 9.89
N PHE A 405 -12.64 -7.20 10.12
CA PHE A 405 -12.69 -8.17 11.21
C PHE A 405 -12.56 -7.38 12.52
N GLU A 406 -13.67 -6.74 12.89
CA GLU A 406 -13.92 -6.20 14.20
C GLU A 406 -14.13 -7.41 15.09
N VAL A 407 -13.15 -7.67 15.92
CA VAL A 407 -13.22 -8.72 16.89
C VAL A 407 -14.37 -8.18 17.83
N VAL A 408 -15.57 -8.79 18.03
CA VAL A 408 -16.37 -8.76 19.33
C VAL A 408 -16.47 -10.08 20.22
N VAL A 409 -16.44 -9.97 21.56
CA VAL A 409 -16.14 -11.00 22.61
C VAL A 409 -17.47 -11.42 23.13
N PRO A 410 -17.71 -12.74 23.15
CA PRO A 410 -18.89 -13.27 23.78
C PRO A 410 -18.96 -12.77 25.23
N CYS A 411 -20.09 -12.24 25.68
CA CYS A 411 -20.19 -11.69 27.03
C CYS A 411 -21.62 -11.70 27.56
N PHE A 412 -21.77 -12.02 28.84
CA PHE A 412 -23.02 -11.90 29.58
C PHE A 412 -23.21 -10.48 30.09
N ARG A 413 -24.36 -9.86 29.84
CA ARG A 413 -24.66 -8.55 30.44
C ARG A 413 -24.79 -8.68 31.97
N HIS A 414 -24.37 -7.65 32.70
CA HIS A 414 -24.68 -7.48 34.12
C HIS A 414 -26.16 -7.81 34.42
N GLY A 415 -26.39 -8.64 35.44
CA GLY A 415 -27.70 -9.11 35.87
C GLY A 415 -28.17 -10.41 35.22
N THR A 416 -27.46 -10.92 34.20
CA THR A 416 -27.69 -12.25 33.64
C THR A 416 -27.38 -13.31 34.71
N ARG A 417 -28.29 -14.26 34.91
CA ARG A 417 -28.12 -15.32 35.91
C ARG A 417 -27.70 -16.63 35.25
N LEU A 418 -26.66 -17.26 35.81
CA LEU A 418 -26.21 -18.60 35.43
C LEU A 418 -26.75 -19.64 36.40
N LEU A 419 -27.06 -20.84 35.91
CA LEU A 419 -27.47 -21.95 36.76
C LEU A 419 -26.28 -22.47 37.57
N THR A 420 -26.45 -22.56 38.88
CA THR A 420 -25.49 -23.13 39.85
C THR A 420 -26.16 -24.24 40.66
N PRO A 421 -25.41 -25.05 41.43
CA PRO A 421 -25.99 -26.03 42.35
C PRO A 421 -26.98 -25.43 43.36
N SER A 422 -26.83 -24.14 43.68
CA SER A 422 -27.71 -23.39 44.58
C SER A 422 -28.89 -22.68 43.88
N GLY A 423 -29.03 -22.85 42.55
CA GLY A 423 -30.02 -22.18 41.72
C GLY A 423 -29.42 -21.09 40.81
N LEU A 424 -30.26 -20.24 40.22
CA LEU A 424 -29.83 -19.16 39.32
C LEU A 424 -29.15 -18.02 40.09
N ARG A 425 -27.85 -17.80 39.89
CA ARG A 425 -27.07 -16.72 40.50
C ARG A 425 -26.65 -15.67 39.46
N PRO A 426 -26.74 -14.36 39.74
CA PRO A 426 -26.26 -13.31 38.82
C PRO A 426 -24.75 -13.43 38.57
N VAL A 427 -24.33 -13.26 37.31
CA VAL A 427 -22.94 -13.44 36.87
C VAL A 427 -21.96 -12.52 37.60
N GLU A 428 -22.38 -11.30 37.95
CA GLU A 428 -21.58 -10.34 38.72
C GLU A 428 -21.27 -10.80 40.16
N THR A 429 -22.01 -11.79 40.68
CA THR A 429 -21.81 -12.35 42.03
C THR A 429 -20.97 -13.62 42.05
N LEU A 430 -20.62 -14.15 40.87
CA LEU A 430 -19.79 -15.35 40.73
C LEU A 430 -18.32 -14.95 40.75
N SER A 431 -17.43 -15.79 41.29
CA SER A 431 -15.97 -15.57 41.29
C SER A 431 -15.24 -16.84 40.88
N GLU A 432 -13.92 -16.76 40.67
CA GLU A 432 -13.09 -17.96 40.47
C GLU A 432 -13.29 -18.96 41.62
N GLY A 433 -13.42 -20.23 41.27
CA GLY A 433 -13.74 -21.32 42.19
C GLY A 433 -15.24 -21.52 42.49
N ASP A 434 -16.13 -20.58 42.16
CA ASP A 434 -17.58 -20.82 42.23
C ASP A 434 -17.99 -21.92 41.22
N GLU A 435 -19.08 -22.63 41.53
CA GLU A 435 -19.60 -23.72 40.71
C GLU A 435 -20.78 -23.28 39.83
N VAL A 436 -20.77 -23.73 38.57
CA VAL A 436 -21.87 -23.59 37.61
C VAL A 436 -22.30 -24.96 37.08
N ILE A 437 -23.56 -25.06 36.64
CA ILE A 437 -24.10 -26.27 36.00
C ILE A 437 -24.02 -26.11 34.48
N THR A 438 -23.37 -27.07 33.81
CA THR A 438 -23.27 -27.12 32.35
C THR A 438 -24.51 -27.72 31.72
N LEU A 439 -24.65 -27.61 30.39
CA LEU A 439 -25.75 -28.18 29.63
C LEU A 439 -25.91 -29.70 29.84
N ARG A 440 -24.80 -30.41 30.10
CA ARG A 440 -24.80 -31.86 30.39
C ARG A 440 -25.20 -32.21 31.82
N GLY A 441 -25.47 -31.21 32.66
CA GLY A 441 -25.81 -31.38 34.07
C GLY A 441 -24.59 -31.56 34.97
N GLU A 442 -23.38 -31.34 34.45
CA GLU A 442 -22.13 -31.44 35.22
C GLU A 442 -21.94 -30.17 36.05
N VAL A 443 -21.39 -30.33 37.26
CA VAL A 443 -20.96 -29.21 38.09
C VAL A 443 -19.49 -28.91 37.76
N ARG A 444 -19.19 -27.69 37.33
CA ARG A 444 -17.85 -27.25 36.98
C ARG A 444 -17.48 -25.94 37.67
N GLN A 445 -16.20 -25.81 38.02
CA GLN A 445 -15.68 -24.60 38.65
C GLN A 445 -15.30 -23.54 37.62
N ILE A 446 -15.55 -22.29 37.98
CA ILE A 446 -15.10 -21.12 37.23
C ILE A 446 -13.58 -20.99 37.38
N ALA A 447 -12.86 -21.11 36.28
CA ALA A 447 -11.42 -20.96 36.22
C ALA A 447 -11.00 -19.49 36.13
N TRP A 448 -11.82 -18.65 35.48
CA TRP A 448 -11.58 -17.22 35.35
C TRP A 448 -12.89 -16.46 35.10
N ARG A 449 -12.95 -15.19 35.51
CA ARG A 449 -14.08 -14.31 35.24
C ARG A 449 -13.61 -12.92 34.83
N GLY A 450 -13.80 -12.57 33.56
CA GLY A 450 -13.55 -11.23 33.04
C GLY A 450 -14.72 -10.28 33.29
N ARG A 451 -14.41 -9.00 33.54
CA ARG A 451 -15.38 -7.90 33.62
C ARG A 451 -14.99 -6.76 32.67
N ARG A 452 -15.98 -6.13 32.04
CA ARG A 452 -15.78 -4.87 31.32
C ARG A 452 -16.97 -3.94 31.42
N ARG A 453 -16.70 -2.65 31.66
CA ARG A 453 -17.65 -1.56 31.39
C ARG A 453 -17.33 -0.80 30.09
N ILE A 454 -18.35 -0.55 29.27
CA ILE A 454 -18.26 0.16 27.97
C ILE A 454 -19.21 1.37 27.98
N ASP A 455 -18.75 2.52 27.46
CA ASP A 455 -19.61 3.64 27.04
C ASP A 455 -19.94 3.50 25.56
N CYS A 456 -21.11 2.93 25.26
CA CYS A 456 -21.54 2.60 23.90
C CYS A 456 -21.70 3.83 23.02
N ARG A 457 -21.91 5.03 23.60
CA ARG A 457 -22.06 6.28 22.82
C ARG A 457 -20.75 6.81 22.27
N ARG A 458 -19.64 6.34 22.84
CA ARG A 458 -18.28 6.75 22.46
C ARG A 458 -17.56 5.65 21.67
N HIS A 459 -18.20 4.50 21.45
CA HIS A 459 -17.64 3.45 20.61
C HIS A 459 -17.69 3.90 19.14
N PRO A 460 -16.62 3.73 18.34
CA PRO A 460 -16.62 4.12 16.93
C PRO A 460 -17.67 3.36 16.11
N VAL A 461 -17.99 2.13 16.51
CA VAL A 461 -19.01 1.27 15.92
C VAL A 461 -19.97 0.79 17.03
N PRO A 462 -20.97 1.58 17.46
CA PRO A 462 -21.79 1.22 18.63
C PRO A 462 -22.48 -0.15 18.53
N GLU A 463 -22.97 -0.52 17.35
CA GLU A 463 -23.64 -1.78 17.06
C GLU A 463 -22.77 -3.03 17.29
N SER A 464 -21.45 -2.90 17.35
CA SER A 464 -20.57 -4.03 17.67
C SER A 464 -20.59 -4.35 19.17
N VAL A 465 -20.91 -3.37 20.04
CA VAL A 465 -20.90 -3.55 21.51
C VAL A 465 -22.28 -3.49 22.15
N LEU A 466 -23.31 -3.04 21.42
CA LEU A 466 -24.67 -2.91 21.95
C LEU A 466 -25.29 -4.28 22.27
N PRO A 467 -25.94 -4.44 23.43
CA PRO A 467 -26.50 -5.71 23.85
C PRO A 467 -27.64 -6.18 22.94
N VAL A 468 -27.68 -7.48 22.67
CA VAL A 468 -28.79 -8.16 22.01
C VAL A 468 -29.73 -8.70 23.07
N LEU A 469 -30.98 -8.24 23.04
CA LEU A 469 -32.07 -8.80 23.83
C LEU A 469 -32.60 -10.06 23.16
N ILE A 470 -32.77 -11.09 23.96
CA ILE A 470 -33.52 -12.30 23.68
C ILE A 470 -34.74 -12.27 24.60
N GLU A 471 -35.93 -12.08 24.04
CA GLU A 471 -37.17 -12.07 24.82
C GLU A 471 -37.39 -13.42 25.52
N LYS A 472 -38.06 -13.37 26.67
CA LYS A 472 -38.59 -14.57 27.31
C LYS A 472 -39.30 -15.47 26.30
N ASP A 473 -39.04 -16.78 26.39
CA ASP A 473 -39.63 -17.82 25.57
C ASP A 473 -39.31 -17.73 24.05
N ALA A 474 -38.27 -16.97 23.65
CA ALA A 474 -37.91 -16.79 22.23
C ALA A 474 -37.49 -18.10 21.52
N PHE A 475 -36.81 -19.01 22.22
CA PHE A 475 -36.37 -20.32 21.70
C PHE A 475 -37.33 -21.46 22.04
N GLY A 476 -38.30 -21.21 22.93
CA GLY A 476 -39.28 -22.18 23.41
C GLY A 476 -39.69 -21.83 24.84
N VAL A 477 -40.70 -22.51 25.39
CA VAL A 477 -41.17 -22.25 26.76
C VAL A 477 -40.00 -22.39 27.75
N GLY A 478 -39.73 -21.33 28.51
CA GLY A 478 -38.65 -21.26 29.49
C GLY A 478 -37.27 -20.99 28.90
N GLN A 479 -37.14 -20.72 27.59
CA GLN A 479 -35.86 -20.52 26.91
C GLN A 479 -35.81 -19.19 26.14
N PRO A 480 -35.23 -18.13 26.73
CA PRO A 480 -34.86 -18.02 28.15
C PRO A 480 -36.08 -17.89 29.06
N CYS A 481 -35.92 -18.15 30.37
CA CYS A 481 -37.00 -18.11 31.35
C CYS A 481 -37.44 -16.68 31.74
N ARG A 482 -36.63 -15.69 31.35
CA ARG A 482 -36.88 -14.24 31.34
C ARG A 482 -36.06 -13.61 30.22
N ASP A 483 -36.28 -12.34 29.94
CA ASP A 483 -35.44 -11.58 29.02
C ASP A 483 -33.94 -11.70 29.35
N LEU A 484 -33.16 -12.13 28.37
CA LEU A 484 -31.73 -12.34 28.45
C LEU A 484 -31.01 -11.35 27.54
N TYR A 485 -29.90 -10.79 28.02
CA TYR A 485 -29.10 -9.84 27.26
C TYR A 485 -27.67 -10.35 27.15
N LEU A 486 -27.19 -10.43 25.91
CA LEU A 486 -25.83 -10.89 25.58
C LEU A 486 -25.13 -9.85 24.69
N SER A 487 -23.80 -9.89 24.62
CA SER A 487 -23.08 -9.18 23.56
C SER A 487 -23.39 -9.78 22.19
N PRO A 488 -23.22 -9.04 21.08
CA PRO A 488 -23.56 -9.50 19.72
C PRO A 488 -22.94 -10.85 19.33
N ASP A 489 -21.71 -11.11 19.76
CA ASP A 489 -20.94 -12.28 19.33
C ASP A 489 -21.01 -13.44 20.34
N HIS A 490 -21.85 -13.32 21.37
CA HIS A 490 -22.08 -14.42 22.30
C HIS A 490 -22.81 -15.56 21.60
N ALA A 491 -22.18 -16.75 21.55
CA ALA A 491 -22.83 -17.90 20.94
C ALA A 491 -23.73 -18.64 21.92
N ILE A 492 -24.92 -19.00 21.44
CA ILE A 492 -25.83 -19.89 22.14
C ILE A 492 -25.80 -21.26 21.49
N TRP A 493 -26.07 -22.29 22.29
CA TRP A 493 -26.08 -23.66 21.80
C TRP A 493 -27.49 -24.04 21.31
N ILE A 494 -27.60 -24.45 20.05
CA ILE A 494 -28.85 -24.85 19.40
C ILE A 494 -28.57 -26.09 18.55
N ASP A 495 -29.35 -27.16 18.77
CA ASP A 495 -29.31 -28.39 17.96
C ASP A 495 -27.90 -28.96 17.71
N GLY A 496 -27.00 -28.87 18.69
CA GLY A 496 -25.63 -29.39 18.57
C GLY A 496 -24.61 -28.40 18.00
N SER A 497 -24.99 -27.15 17.75
CA SER A 497 -24.11 -26.11 17.20
C SER A 497 -24.09 -24.85 18.05
N LEU A 498 -23.00 -24.10 17.99
CA LEU A 498 -22.87 -22.76 18.56
C LEU A 498 -23.20 -21.72 17.50
N VAL A 499 -24.09 -20.78 17.83
CA VAL A 499 -24.51 -19.71 16.93
C VAL A 499 -24.47 -18.37 17.64
N GLU A 500 -23.71 -17.43 17.09
CA GLU A 500 -23.61 -16.05 17.58
C GLU A 500 -24.99 -15.38 17.56
N ILE A 501 -25.35 -14.71 18.65
CA ILE A 501 -26.70 -14.16 18.78
C ILE A 501 -27.00 -13.05 17.76
N LYS A 502 -26.00 -12.28 17.31
CA LYS A 502 -26.17 -11.27 16.24
C LYS A 502 -26.72 -11.88 14.96
N ARG A 503 -26.37 -13.13 14.66
CA ARG A 503 -26.85 -13.83 13.46
C ARG A 503 -28.31 -14.23 13.58
N LEU A 504 -28.88 -14.22 14.78
CA LEU A 504 -30.25 -14.63 15.06
C LEU A 504 -31.20 -13.44 15.28
N ILE A 505 -30.72 -12.21 15.12
CA ILE A 505 -31.55 -11.00 15.20
C ILE A 505 -32.64 -11.07 14.12
N ASN A 506 -33.89 -10.90 14.56
CA ASN A 506 -35.07 -10.92 13.70
C ASN A 506 -35.92 -9.63 13.83
N GLY A 507 -35.37 -8.61 14.52
CA GLY A 507 -36.03 -7.34 14.77
C GLY A 507 -37.22 -7.39 15.75
N LEU A 508 -37.59 -8.58 16.23
CA LEU A 508 -38.75 -8.84 17.07
C LEU A 508 -38.34 -9.46 18.41
N SER A 509 -38.39 -10.79 18.50
CA SER A 509 -38.08 -11.54 19.73
C SER A 509 -36.58 -11.58 20.04
N ILE A 510 -35.74 -11.31 19.05
CA ILE A 510 -34.30 -11.16 19.20
C ILE A 510 -33.90 -9.87 18.49
N ARG A 511 -33.43 -8.89 19.26
CA ARG A 511 -33.14 -7.54 18.74
C ARG A 511 -32.07 -6.84 19.53
N GLN A 512 -31.31 -5.99 18.85
CA GLN A 512 -30.33 -5.15 19.51
C GLN A 512 -31.00 -3.99 20.27
N VAL A 513 -30.41 -3.59 21.39
CA VAL A 513 -30.95 -2.55 22.28
C VAL A 513 -29.93 -1.45 22.49
N THR A 514 -30.31 -0.23 22.13
CA THR A 514 -29.48 0.95 22.39
C THR A 514 -29.46 1.29 23.88
N VAL A 515 -28.26 1.36 24.45
CA VAL A 515 -28.02 1.77 25.83
C VAL A 515 -26.84 2.74 25.87
N PRO A 516 -26.79 3.70 26.81
CA PRO A 516 -25.67 4.62 26.91
C PRO A 516 -24.38 3.93 27.37
N THR A 517 -24.50 2.96 28.28
CA THR A 517 -23.39 2.19 28.82
C THR A 517 -23.83 0.76 29.09
N VAL A 518 -22.92 -0.20 28.95
CA VAL A 518 -23.15 -1.60 29.28
C VAL A 518 -21.99 -2.13 30.13
N THR A 519 -22.29 -3.08 31.01
CA THR A 519 -21.28 -3.84 31.74
C THR A 519 -21.47 -5.30 31.40
N TYR A 520 -20.39 -5.92 30.98
CA TYR A 520 -20.32 -7.30 30.54
C TYR A 520 -19.40 -8.11 31.45
N TYR A 521 -19.70 -9.39 31.55
CA TYR A 521 -18.93 -10.40 32.25
C TYR A 521 -18.72 -11.61 31.34
N HIS A 522 -17.58 -12.26 31.45
CA HIS A 522 -17.40 -13.61 30.93
C HIS A 522 -17.00 -14.56 32.03
N VAL A 523 -17.38 -15.82 31.88
CA VAL A 523 -16.96 -16.94 32.72
C VAL A 523 -16.21 -17.94 31.86
N GLU A 524 -15.02 -18.33 32.30
CA GLU A 524 -14.20 -19.42 31.76
C GLU A 524 -14.24 -20.62 32.71
N LEU A 525 -14.23 -21.83 32.15
CA LEU A 525 -14.07 -23.08 32.90
C LEU A 525 -12.76 -23.75 32.47
N GLU A 526 -12.36 -24.84 33.12
CA GLU A 526 -11.15 -25.60 32.77
C GLU A 526 -11.10 -26.03 31.28
N SER A 527 -12.26 -26.34 30.70
CA SER A 527 -12.43 -26.52 29.26
C SER A 527 -13.63 -25.71 28.78
N HIS A 528 -13.60 -25.27 27.53
CA HIS A 528 -14.74 -24.60 26.91
C HIS A 528 -15.97 -25.51 26.90
N ASP A 529 -17.10 -24.97 27.32
CA ASP A 529 -18.33 -25.72 27.59
C ASP A 529 -19.55 -24.80 27.40
N VAL A 530 -20.75 -25.31 27.67
CA VAL A 530 -22.01 -24.58 27.58
C VAL A 530 -22.66 -24.56 28.96
N VAL A 531 -22.98 -23.36 29.44
CA VAL A 531 -23.70 -23.11 30.70
C VAL A 531 -25.14 -22.70 30.44
N LEU A 532 -25.98 -22.70 31.48
CA LEU A 532 -27.39 -22.29 31.37
C LEU A 532 -27.57 -20.86 31.87
N ALA A 533 -27.62 -19.90 30.94
CA ALA A 533 -27.87 -18.48 31.21
C ALA A 533 -29.36 -18.17 31.08
N GLU A 534 -30.03 -17.82 32.19
CA GLU A 534 -31.49 -17.68 32.24
C GLU A 534 -32.22 -18.91 31.65
N MET A 535 -31.65 -20.10 31.89
CA MET A 535 -32.09 -21.39 31.32
C MET A 535 -31.91 -21.55 29.81
N LEU A 536 -31.26 -20.61 29.12
CA LEU A 536 -30.83 -20.75 27.73
C LEU A 536 -29.37 -21.27 27.70
N PRO A 537 -29.07 -22.33 26.94
CA PRO A 537 -27.70 -22.81 26.75
C PRO A 537 -26.81 -21.78 26.03
N ALA A 538 -25.74 -21.34 26.68
CA ALA A 538 -24.84 -20.29 26.22
C ALA A 538 -23.37 -20.70 26.45
N GLU A 539 -22.46 -20.29 25.56
CA GLU A 539 -21.05 -20.69 25.64
C GLU A 539 -20.30 -20.08 26.83
N THR A 540 -19.29 -20.79 27.32
CA THR A 540 -18.28 -20.24 28.23
C THR A 540 -17.15 -19.59 27.44
N TYR A 541 -16.25 -18.88 28.13
CA TYR A 541 -15.12 -18.22 27.48
C TYR A 541 -14.17 -19.28 26.94
N LEU A 542 -13.76 -19.12 25.70
CA LEU A 542 -12.58 -19.79 25.17
C LEU A 542 -11.46 -18.77 25.12
N ASP A 543 -10.41 -19.00 25.91
CA ASP A 543 -9.24 -18.14 25.84
C ASP A 543 -8.48 -18.35 24.51
N CYS A 544 -8.64 -17.36 23.65
CA CYS A 544 -7.95 -17.26 22.37
C CYS A 544 -6.85 -16.18 22.40
N GLY A 545 -6.47 -15.66 23.58
CA GLY A 545 -5.45 -14.61 23.73
C GLY A 545 -6.01 -13.19 23.88
N ASN A 546 -7.31 -13.04 24.11
CA ASN A 546 -8.03 -11.75 24.20
C ASN A 546 -8.33 -11.27 25.63
N ARG A 547 -7.71 -11.85 26.67
CA ARG A 547 -7.98 -11.46 28.08
C ARG A 547 -7.71 -9.98 28.37
N PHE A 548 -6.75 -9.35 27.67
CA PHE A 548 -6.41 -7.92 27.79
C PHE A 548 -7.58 -6.94 27.51
N GLN A 549 -8.69 -7.45 26.96
CA GLN A 549 -9.90 -6.66 26.70
C GLN A 549 -10.76 -6.48 27.95
N PHE A 550 -10.47 -7.21 29.02
CA PHE A 550 -11.17 -7.17 30.30
C PHE A 550 -10.33 -6.47 31.37
N GLU A 551 -11.03 -5.81 32.31
CA GLU A 551 -10.41 -5.08 33.43
C GLU A 551 -9.54 -5.98 34.34
N ASP A 552 -9.86 -7.28 34.36
CA ASP A 552 -9.25 -8.29 35.23
C ASP A 552 -8.33 -9.27 34.46
N GLY A 553 -7.89 -8.91 33.24
CA GLY A 553 -7.16 -9.82 32.33
C GLY A 553 -5.65 -9.59 32.20
N ASP A 554 -5.17 -8.34 32.20
CA ASP A 554 -3.75 -7.97 32.08
C ASP A 554 -3.48 -6.56 32.67
N ALA A 555 -2.22 -6.11 32.73
CA ALA A 555 -1.80 -4.81 33.28
C ALA A 555 -2.21 -3.58 32.43
N THR A 556 -2.56 -3.79 31.16
CA THR A 556 -3.00 -2.76 30.20
C THR A 556 -4.38 -3.10 29.64
N ILE A 557 -5.29 -2.12 29.61
CA ILE A 557 -6.67 -2.28 29.12
C ILE A 557 -6.89 -1.50 27.83
N SER A 558 -7.50 -2.13 26.81
CA SER A 558 -7.86 -1.44 25.57
C SER A 558 -8.92 -0.36 25.81
N LEU A 559 -8.72 0.85 25.28
CA LEU A 559 -9.65 1.98 25.41
C LEU A 559 -10.98 1.73 24.69
N PHE A 560 -10.93 1.09 23.53
CA PHE A 560 -12.07 0.63 22.74
C PHE A 560 -11.97 -0.89 22.59
N PRO A 561 -12.65 -1.67 23.45
CA PRO A 561 -12.46 -3.11 23.47
C PRO A 561 -13.09 -3.75 22.23
N ASP A 562 -12.23 -4.27 21.37
CA ASP A 562 -12.57 -5.07 20.19
C ASP A 562 -12.65 -6.53 20.63
N PHE A 563 -13.82 -6.90 21.12
CA PHE A 563 -14.03 -8.12 21.86
C PHE A 563 -13.78 -9.53 21.11
N GLY A 564 -13.60 -9.67 19.82
CA GLY A 564 -13.86 -10.84 18.91
C GLY A 564 -13.64 -12.26 19.28
N ALA A 565 -14.32 -13.10 18.49
CA ALA A 565 -13.76 -14.37 18.09
C ALA A 565 -12.42 -14.15 17.34
N LEU A 566 -11.33 -14.01 18.11
CA LEU A 566 -10.05 -14.58 17.74
C LEU A 566 -10.28 -16.05 17.32
N ALA A 567 -9.49 -16.56 16.37
CA ALA A 567 -9.64 -17.90 15.81
C ALA A 567 -9.90 -18.94 16.92
N ARG A 568 -11.14 -19.42 17.01
CA ARG A 568 -11.55 -20.42 18.01
C ARG A 568 -10.98 -21.76 17.56
N ASP A 569 -9.96 -22.26 18.24
CA ASP A 569 -9.36 -23.56 17.96
C ASP A 569 -10.46 -24.65 17.94
N PRO A 570 -10.73 -25.28 16.78
CA PRO A 570 -11.76 -26.31 16.67
C PRO A 570 -11.54 -27.49 17.61
N GLY A 571 -10.29 -27.78 17.98
CA GLY A 571 -9.94 -28.84 18.93
C GLY A 571 -10.28 -28.50 20.38
N ARG A 572 -10.51 -27.23 20.70
CA ARG A 572 -10.87 -26.74 22.04
C ARG A 572 -12.35 -26.39 22.16
N LEU A 573 -13.10 -26.31 21.07
CA LEU A 573 -14.51 -25.96 21.06
C LEU A 573 -15.41 -27.08 21.61
N TYR A 574 -16.52 -26.67 22.24
CA TYR A 574 -17.51 -27.62 22.78
C TYR A 574 -18.36 -28.24 21.67
N ALA A 575 -18.68 -27.44 20.65
CA ALA A 575 -19.49 -27.81 19.50
C ALA A 575 -19.12 -26.97 18.27
N PRO A 576 -19.43 -27.44 17.05
CA PRO A 576 -19.17 -26.68 15.82
C PRO A 576 -19.88 -25.32 15.83
N VAL A 577 -19.20 -24.29 15.33
CA VAL A 577 -19.77 -22.96 15.13
C VAL A 577 -20.49 -22.92 13.77
N VAL A 578 -21.69 -22.36 13.76
CA VAL A 578 -22.45 -22.08 12.53
C VAL A 578 -22.42 -20.58 12.28
N ASP A 579 -21.74 -20.18 11.22
CA ASP A 579 -21.51 -18.80 10.82
C ASP A 579 -22.32 -18.37 9.58
N GLY A 580 -22.94 -19.30 8.85
CA GLY A 580 -23.76 -18.97 7.69
C GLY A 580 -24.45 -20.16 7.04
N GLY A 581 -25.02 -19.92 5.86
CA GLY A 581 -25.48 -20.98 4.96
C GLY A 581 -26.72 -21.77 5.43
N PRO A 582 -26.93 -23.00 4.89
CA PRO A 582 -28.17 -23.75 5.10
C PRO A 582 -28.50 -24.06 6.56
N ASP A 583 -27.49 -24.29 7.40
CA ASP A 583 -27.69 -24.59 8.81
C ASP A 583 -28.17 -23.36 9.60
N LEU A 584 -27.59 -22.19 9.34
CA LEU A 584 -28.07 -20.93 9.91
C LEU A 584 -29.50 -20.63 9.43
N ALA A 585 -29.78 -20.83 8.15
CA ALA A 585 -31.10 -20.64 7.57
C ALA A 585 -32.15 -21.56 8.21
N ARG A 586 -31.80 -22.82 8.49
CA ARG A 586 -32.67 -23.77 9.21
C ARG A 586 -33.00 -23.28 10.63
N ILE A 587 -32.00 -22.80 11.36
CA ILE A 587 -32.18 -22.28 12.73
C ILE A 587 -33.06 -21.03 12.72
N ARG A 588 -32.79 -20.08 11.82
CA ARG A 588 -33.60 -18.86 11.64
C ARG A 588 -35.04 -19.17 11.23
N ALA A 589 -35.27 -20.15 10.37
CA ALA A 589 -36.61 -20.59 9.99
C ALA A 589 -37.40 -21.12 11.20
N GLY A 590 -36.74 -21.82 12.12
CA GLY A 590 -37.33 -22.23 13.40
C GLY A 590 -37.75 -21.05 14.28
N LEU A 591 -36.92 -20.01 14.36
CA LEU A 591 -37.27 -18.77 15.09
C LEU A 591 -38.42 -18.03 14.42
N GLN A 592 -38.40 -17.94 13.10
CA GLN A 592 -39.47 -17.31 12.33
C GLN A 592 -40.81 -18.04 12.51
N TYR A 593 -40.81 -19.38 12.54
CA TYR A 593 -42.01 -20.15 12.83
C TYR A 593 -42.61 -19.81 14.20
N ARG A 594 -41.76 -19.57 15.22
CA ARG A 594 -42.19 -19.15 16.56
C ARG A 594 -42.74 -17.73 16.59
N VAL A 595 -42.17 -16.83 15.79
CA VAL A 595 -42.73 -15.48 15.59
C VAL A 595 -44.10 -15.57 14.91
N ALA A 596 -44.22 -16.38 13.86
CA ALA A 596 -45.46 -16.58 13.12
C ALA A 596 -46.58 -17.19 13.98
N SER A 597 -46.26 -18.11 14.89
CA SER A 597 -47.24 -18.69 15.82
C SER A 597 -47.83 -17.68 16.82
N ARG A 598 -47.18 -16.52 17.02
CA ARG A 598 -47.70 -15.37 17.77
C ARG A 598 -48.65 -14.48 16.94
N GLY A 599 -48.94 -14.85 15.69
CA GLY A 599 -49.79 -14.09 14.77
C GLY A 599 -49.07 -12.95 14.04
N ILE A 600 -47.75 -12.85 14.18
CA ILE A 600 -46.92 -11.87 13.46
C ILE A 600 -46.67 -12.39 12.05
N ARG A 601 -46.82 -11.52 11.05
CA ARG A 601 -46.64 -11.89 9.62
C ARG A 601 -45.89 -10.80 8.87
N GLN A 602 -45.34 -11.13 7.72
CA GLN A 602 -44.76 -10.12 6.83
C GLN A 602 -45.87 -9.44 6.03
N LYS A 603 -45.73 -8.15 5.79
CA LYS A 603 -46.56 -7.38 4.85
C LYS A 603 -45.68 -6.68 3.83
N ALA A 604 -46.23 -6.42 2.65
CA ALA A 604 -45.56 -5.64 1.62
C ALA A 604 -45.18 -4.25 2.16
N GLY A 605 -44.00 -3.78 1.77
CA GLY A 605 -43.55 -2.42 2.07
C GLY A 605 -44.32 -1.37 1.28
N ASN A 606 -44.25 -0.12 1.74
CA ASN A 606 -44.89 1.04 1.12
C ASN A 606 -43.85 2.13 0.85
N PHE A 607 -44.14 3.02 -0.11
CA PHE A 607 -43.30 4.17 -0.41
C PHE A 607 -44.10 5.39 -0.84
N GLN A 608 -43.48 6.57 -0.78
CA GLN A 608 -44.03 7.85 -1.18
C GLN A 608 -42.92 8.74 -1.76
N VAL A 609 -43.28 9.54 -2.77
CA VAL A 609 -42.43 10.65 -3.25
C VAL A 609 -42.84 11.90 -2.50
N VAL A 610 -41.87 12.64 -1.97
CA VAL A 610 -42.07 13.89 -1.24
C VAL A 610 -41.26 14.99 -1.91
N ALA A 611 -41.91 16.09 -2.25
CA ALA A 611 -41.27 17.29 -2.78
C ALA A 611 -41.57 18.47 -1.86
N ASP A 612 -40.53 19.17 -1.40
CA ASP A 612 -40.60 20.34 -0.51
C ASP A 612 -41.47 20.08 0.73
N GLY A 613 -41.31 18.89 1.33
CA GLY A 613 -42.05 18.44 2.51
C GLY A 613 -43.50 18.00 2.26
N LYS A 614 -43.97 17.95 1.01
CA LYS A 614 -45.33 17.50 0.66
C LYS A 614 -45.30 16.22 -0.15
N THR A 615 -46.15 15.25 0.22
CA THR A 615 -46.33 14.02 -0.56
C THR A 615 -46.89 14.33 -1.94
N VAL A 616 -46.26 13.79 -2.97
CA VAL A 616 -46.66 13.90 -4.38
C VAL A 616 -47.31 12.59 -4.79
N ALA A 617 -48.57 12.66 -5.24
CA ALA A 617 -49.25 11.51 -5.81
C ALA A 617 -48.78 11.27 -7.26
N PRO A 618 -48.64 10.01 -7.71
CA PRO A 618 -48.32 9.74 -9.10
C PRO A 618 -49.47 10.22 -9.99
N VAL A 619 -49.14 10.89 -11.10
CA VAL A 619 -50.11 11.25 -12.15
C VAL A 619 -50.47 10.05 -13.01
N TRP A 620 -49.58 9.05 -13.05
CA TRP A 620 -49.82 7.78 -13.72
C TRP A 620 -49.07 6.65 -13.03
N SER A 621 -49.71 5.49 -12.96
CA SER A 621 -49.12 4.26 -12.45
C SER A 621 -49.70 3.05 -13.18
N ALA A 622 -48.86 2.30 -13.88
CA ALA A 622 -49.19 0.96 -14.38
C ALA A 622 -48.03 0.01 -14.12
N ASP A 623 -48.33 -1.26 -13.87
CA ASP A 623 -47.36 -2.28 -13.47
C ASP A 623 -46.42 -1.77 -12.36
N ARG A 624 -45.12 -1.70 -12.68
CA ARG A 624 -44.02 -1.22 -11.83
C ARG A 624 -43.63 0.23 -12.11
N HIS A 625 -44.10 0.84 -13.19
CA HIS A 625 -43.70 2.18 -13.61
C HIS A 625 -44.57 3.26 -12.96
N ARG A 626 -43.96 4.36 -12.55
CA ARG A 626 -44.61 5.48 -11.84
C ARG A 626 -44.18 6.79 -12.46
N ILE A 627 -45.13 7.70 -12.69
CA ILE A 627 -44.86 9.05 -13.20
C ILE A 627 -45.45 10.06 -12.21
N TYR A 628 -44.65 11.06 -11.84
CA TYR A 628 -44.98 12.12 -10.89
C TYR A 628 -44.82 13.47 -11.54
N ARG A 629 -45.79 14.36 -11.33
CA ARG A 629 -45.65 15.78 -11.67
C ARG A 629 -45.10 16.53 -10.46
N LEU A 630 -43.89 17.06 -10.61
CA LEU A 630 -43.17 17.79 -9.56
C LEU A 630 -43.62 19.26 -9.49
N PRO A 631 -43.56 19.89 -8.30
CA PRO A 631 -43.74 21.32 -8.19
C PRO A 631 -42.65 22.10 -8.97
N PRO A 632 -42.85 23.39 -9.27
CA PRO A 632 -41.84 24.22 -9.92
C PRO A 632 -40.54 24.28 -9.13
N ALA A 633 -39.45 23.74 -9.69
CA ALA A 633 -38.09 23.79 -9.12
C ALA A 633 -38.06 23.27 -7.66
N PRO A 634 -38.32 21.96 -7.44
CA PRO A 634 -38.29 21.39 -6.09
C PRO A 634 -36.88 21.57 -5.51
N CYS A 635 -36.78 22.09 -4.29
CA CYS A 635 -35.50 22.24 -3.61
C CYS A 635 -35.18 21.02 -2.72
N ASP A 636 -36.18 20.19 -2.41
CA ASP A 636 -36.01 18.95 -1.66
C ASP A 636 -36.91 17.84 -2.24
N LEU A 637 -36.34 16.93 -3.03
CA LEU A 637 -37.05 15.76 -3.56
C LEU A 637 -36.55 14.49 -2.86
N LYS A 638 -37.48 13.75 -2.25
CA LYS A 638 -37.21 12.55 -1.47
C LYS A 638 -38.08 11.38 -1.89
N LEU A 639 -37.48 10.19 -1.83
CA LEU A 639 -38.15 8.91 -1.91
C LEU A 639 -38.15 8.29 -0.50
N LEU A 640 -39.31 8.29 0.15
CA LEU A 640 -39.51 7.69 1.47
C LEU A 640 -40.12 6.31 1.31
N SER A 641 -39.61 5.32 2.02
CA SER A 641 -40.22 3.99 2.06
C SER A 641 -40.16 3.40 3.45
N THR A 642 -41.02 2.40 3.69
CA THR A 642 -40.69 1.41 4.71
C THR A 642 -39.35 0.78 4.36
N ALA A 643 -38.54 0.48 5.37
CA ALA A 643 -37.28 -0.22 5.19
C ALA A 643 -37.15 -1.33 6.23
N SER A 644 -36.36 -2.33 5.87
CA SER A 644 -36.07 -3.48 6.72
C SER A 644 -34.71 -4.04 6.37
N ARG A 645 -34.15 -4.87 7.24
CA ARG A 645 -32.97 -5.69 6.92
C ARG A 645 -33.42 -7.05 6.41
N PRO A 646 -33.11 -7.46 5.17
CA PRO A 646 -33.52 -8.75 4.65
C PRO A 646 -33.19 -9.93 5.58
N ALA A 647 -32.01 -9.92 6.22
CA ALA A 647 -31.59 -10.94 7.17
C ALA A 647 -32.49 -11.09 8.41
N GLU A 648 -33.29 -10.06 8.74
CA GLU A 648 -34.27 -10.13 9.85
C GLU A 648 -35.59 -10.79 9.43
N LEU A 649 -35.88 -10.87 8.12
CA LEU A 649 -37.16 -11.33 7.58
C LEU A 649 -37.05 -12.65 6.83
N ASP A 650 -35.99 -12.84 6.06
CA ASP A 650 -35.75 -14.05 5.28
C ASP A 650 -34.66 -14.88 5.97
N PRO A 651 -34.97 -16.10 6.47
CA PRO A 651 -34.00 -16.98 7.10
C PRO A 651 -32.75 -17.24 6.26
N ALA A 652 -32.89 -17.27 4.92
CA ALA A 652 -31.80 -17.54 4.00
C ALA A 652 -30.99 -16.29 3.63
N SER A 653 -31.47 -15.10 3.97
CA SER A 653 -30.79 -13.86 3.61
C SER A 653 -29.70 -13.50 4.61
N GLU A 654 -28.53 -13.14 4.10
CA GLU A 654 -27.42 -12.62 4.89
C GLU A 654 -27.21 -11.11 4.67
N ASP A 655 -28.16 -10.44 4.00
CA ASP A 655 -28.10 -9.00 3.75
C ASP A 655 -28.61 -8.21 4.97
N TRP A 656 -27.68 -7.49 5.61
CA TRP A 656 -27.92 -6.68 6.82
C TRP A 656 -28.14 -5.20 6.54
N ARG A 657 -28.16 -4.79 5.26
CA ARG A 657 -28.41 -3.41 4.88
C ARG A 657 -29.87 -3.06 5.16
N TRP A 658 -30.11 -1.83 5.58
CA TRP A 658 -31.46 -1.28 5.54
C TRP A 658 -31.84 -1.10 4.08
N LEU A 659 -32.79 -1.90 3.60
CA LEU A 659 -33.30 -1.80 2.22
C LEU A 659 -34.73 -1.27 2.25
N GLY A 660 -34.98 -0.25 1.46
CA GLY A 660 -36.26 0.43 1.32
C GLY A 660 -36.96 0.04 0.02
N ILE A 661 -36.88 0.89 -0.99
CA ILE A 661 -37.41 0.66 -2.33
C ILE A 661 -36.26 0.49 -3.33
N ALA A 662 -36.37 -0.50 -4.21
CA ALA A 662 -35.48 -0.66 -5.34
C ALA A 662 -36.11 -0.08 -6.61
N ILE A 663 -35.32 0.68 -7.37
CA ILE A 663 -35.71 1.24 -8.68
C ILE A 663 -34.73 0.80 -9.76
N CYS A 664 -35.24 0.51 -10.97
CA CYS A 664 -34.43 0.05 -12.11
C CYS A 664 -33.97 1.19 -13.04
N ASP A 665 -34.75 2.27 -13.09
CA ASP A 665 -34.53 3.40 -13.98
C ASP A 665 -35.04 4.69 -13.33
N ALA A 666 -34.64 5.82 -13.89
CA ALA A 666 -35.26 7.11 -13.65
C ALA A 666 -35.26 7.93 -14.94
N VAL A 667 -36.29 8.75 -15.13
CA VAL A 667 -36.44 9.69 -16.24
C VAL A 667 -36.89 11.04 -15.67
N LEU A 668 -36.20 12.11 -16.04
CA LEU A 668 -36.53 13.49 -15.65
C LEU A 668 -36.92 14.29 -16.88
N ASP A 669 -38.13 14.86 -16.91
CA ASP A 669 -38.63 15.65 -18.04
C ASP A 669 -38.48 14.99 -19.43
N GLY A 670 -38.47 13.65 -19.47
CA GLY A 670 -38.30 12.85 -20.69
C GLY A 670 -36.87 12.38 -20.95
N ASP A 671 -35.87 12.89 -20.22
CA ASP A 671 -34.47 12.50 -20.35
C ASP A 671 -34.14 11.34 -19.39
N PRO A 672 -33.66 10.19 -19.90
CA PRO A 672 -33.21 9.09 -19.05
C PRO A 672 -32.03 9.49 -18.18
N VAL A 673 -32.08 9.11 -16.91
CA VAL A 673 -30.99 9.30 -15.96
C VAL A 673 -30.28 7.96 -15.77
N ASP A 674 -28.96 7.96 -15.99
CA ASP A 674 -28.14 6.78 -15.69
C ASP A 674 -28.29 6.41 -14.21
N ILE A 675 -28.58 5.14 -13.92
CA ILE A 675 -28.71 4.63 -12.55
C ILE A 675 -27.44 4.90 -11.72
N ALA A 676 -26.29 5.06 -12.37
CA ALA A 676 -25.02 5.41 -11.74
C ALA A 676 -24.86 6.90 -11.39
N ALA A 677 -25.70 7.77 -11.95
CA ALA A 677 -25.49 9.22 -11.95
C ALA A 677 -25.54 9.86 -10.54
N PRO A 678 -24.87 11.02 -10.36
CA PRO A 678 -24.94 11.81 -9.13
C PRO A 678 -26.35 12.28 -8.73
N PHE A 679 -27.32 12.16 -9.64
CA PHE A 679 -28.75 12.38 -9.39
C PHE A 679 -29.27 11.65 -8.14
N PHE A 680 -28.82 10.41 -7.94
CA PHE A 680 -29.18 9.60 -6.78
C PHE A 680 -28.30 10.01 -5.59
N GLY A 681 -28.82 10.90 -4.76
CA GLY A 681 -28.11 11.47 -3.63
C GLY A 681 -28.06 10.56 -2.39
N ARG A 682 -28.00 11.19 -1.21
CA ARG A 682 -27.92 10.51 0.09
C ARG A 682 -29.09 9.55 0.29
N GLY A 683 -28.79 8.35 0.80
CA GLY A 683 -29.78 7.31 1.12
C GLY A 683 -30.01 6.30 0.00
N PHE A 684 -29.30 6.40 -1.13
CA PHE A 684 -29.18 5.31 -2.11
C PHE A 684 -27.96 4.43 -1.81
N HIS A 685 -28.14 3.11 -1.93
CA HIS A 685 -27.06 2.15 -2.00
C HIS A 685 -26.41 2.18 -3.40
N GLY A 686 -25.21 1.61 -3.53
CA GLY A 686 -24.54 1.46 -4.82
C GLY A 686 -25.37 0.68 -5.85
N PRO A 687 -25.11 0.86 -7.16
CA PRO A 687 -25.84 0.17 -8.22
C PRO A 687 -25.54 -1.33 -8.18
N GLU A 688 -26.60 -2.12 -8.32
CA GLU A 688 -26.57 -3.58 -8.36
C GLU A 688 -27.09 -4.06 -9.71
N HIS A 689 -26.65 -5.24 -10.15
CA HIS A 689 -27.08 -5.84 -11.41
C HIS A 689 -27.62 -7.26 -11.19
N ALA A 690 -28.76 -7.56 -11.79
CA ALA A 690 -29.35 -8.89 -11.82
C ALA A 690 -29.82 -9.22 -13.24
N GLY A 691 -30.33 -10.45 -13.47
CA GLY A 691 -30.71 -10.93 -14.81
C GLY A 691 -31.75 -10.08 -15.56
N ASP A 692 -32.43 -9.16 -14.88
CA ASP A 692 -33.40 -8.20 -15.41
C ASP A 692 -32.88 -6.74 -15.45
N GLY A 693 -31.57 -6.52 -15.29
CA GLY A 693 -30.89 -5.23 -15.46
C GLY A 693 -30.34 -4.61 -14.17
N TRP A 694 -29.84 -3.38 -14.29
CA TRP A 694 -29.32 -2.58 -13.18
C TRP A 694 -30.44 -2.03 -12.29
N PHE A 695 -30.16 -1.85 -11.00
CA PHE A 695 -31.07 -1.24 -10.04
C PHE A 695 -30.32 -0.64 -8.84
N ARG A 696 -31.00 0.18 -8.04
CA ARG A 696 -30.50 0.69 -6.76
C ARG A 696 -31.55 0.57 -5.68
N TRP A 697 -31.15 0.11 -4.49
CA TRP A 697 -31.97 0.18 -3.28
C TRP A 697 -31.81 1.54 -2.59
N THR A 698 -32.86 2.02 -1.96
CA THR A 698 -32.78 3.06 -0.92
C THR A 698 -32.54 2.45 0.46
N ASP A 699 -32.13 3.25 1.43
CA ASP A 699 -32.05 2.90 2.86
C ASP A 699 -33.36 3.13 3.64
N GLY A 700 -34.43 3.53 2.94
CA GLY A 700 -35.71 3.96 3.48
C GLY A 700 -35.95 5.46 3.36
N THR A 701 -34.92 6.28 3.21
CA THR A 701 -35.07 7.73 2.96
C THR A 701 -33.96 8.24 2.06
N ALA A 702 -34.27 8.34 0.76
CA ALA A 702 -33.30 8.78 -0.24
C ALA A 702 -33.63 10.14 -0.84
N THR A 703 -32.62 10.96 -1.08
CA THR A 703 -32.74 12.26 -1.78
C THR A 703 -32.38 12.12 -3.25
N MET A 704 -33.07 12.87 -4.12
CA MET A 704 -32.79 12.95 -5.55
C MET A 704 -32.62 14.40 -5.98
N ASP A 705 -31.65 14.69 -6.85
CA ASP A 705 -31.44 16.05 -7.36
C ASP A 705 -32.31 16.32 -8.59
N ALA A 706 -33.46 16.96 -8.37
CA ALA A 706 -34.39 17.31 -9.44
C ALA A 706 -34.37 18.82 -9.77
N ALA A 707 -33.22 19.49 -9.64
CA ALA A 707 -33.10 20.93 -9.86
C ALA A 707 -33.69 21.35 -11.23
N GLY A 708 -34.86 21.99 -11.18
CA GLY A 708 -35.57 22.51 -12.36
C GLY A 708 -36.55 21.54 -13.02
N ALA A 709 -36.56 20.25 -12.66
CA ALA A 709 -37.40 19.24 -13.30
C ALA A 709 -38.89 19.38 -12.94
N ARG A 710 -39.79 19.02 -13.86
CA ARG A 710 -41.25 19.09 -13.72
C ARG A 710 -41.93 17.72 -13.69
N GLU A 711 -41.25 16.70 -14.15
CA GLU A 711 -41.71 15.33 -14.21
C GLU A 711 -40.59 14.39 -13.77
N LEU A 712 -40.96 13.42 -12.94
CA LEU A 712 -40.11 12.29 -12.55
C LEU A 712 -40.84 11.00 -12.89
N ALA A 713 -40.19 10.12 -13.62
CA ALA A 713 -40.65 8.74 -13.80
C ALA A 713 -39.60 7.75 -13.34
N PHE A 714 -40.03 6.61 -12.80
CA PHE A 714 -39.16 5.48 -12.45
C PHE A 714 -39.92 4.16 -12.38
N THR A 715 -39.20 3.07 -12.58
CA THR A 715 -39.68 1.69 -12.46
C THR A 715 -39.30 1.10 -11.11
N VAL A 716 -40.30 0.72 -10.32
CA VAL A 716 -40.15 0.07 -9.01
C VAL A 716 -39.84 -1.41 -9.19
N ARG A 717 -38.64 -1.83 -8.84
CA ARG A 717 -38.25 -3.24 -8.86
C ARG A 717 -38.94 -4.03 -7.75
N ALA A 718 -38.80 -3.54 -6.52
CA ALA A 718 -39.31 -4.15 -5.29
C ALA A 718 -39.38 -3.10 -4.16
N VAL A 719 -40.18 -3.38 -3.13
CA VAL A 719 -40.18 -2.62 -1.87
C VAL A 719 -40.00 -3.63 -0.75
N ALA A 720 -39.03 -3.39 0.13
CA ALA A 720 -38.69 -4.31 1.20
C ALA A 720 -39.91 -4.56 2.12
N PRO A 721 -40.24 -5.83 2.40
CA PRO A 721 -41.34 -6.15 3.29
C PRO A 721 -41.01 -5.73 4.72
N VAL A 722 -42.03 -5.62 5.57
CA VAL A 722 -41.86 -5.34 7.00
C VAL A 722 -42.70 -6.29 7.85
N TRP A 723 -42.32 -6.45 9.12
CA TRP A 723 -43.14 -7.17 10.08
C TRP A 723 -44.46 -6.44 10.38
N GLU A 724 -45.55 -7.19 10.41
CA GLU A 724 -46.87 -6.77 10.88
C GLU A 724 -47.17 -7.49 12.20
N VAL A 725 -47.14 -6.72 13.29
CA VAL A 725 -47.50 -7.21 14.62
C VAL A 725 -49.00 -7.01 14.82
N PRO A 726 -49.78 -8.05 15.21
CA PRO A 726 -51.20 -7.90 15.47
C PRO A 726 -51.44 -6.90 16.60
N ALA A 727 -52.47 -6.06 16.44
CA ALA A 727 -52.86 -5.12 17.49
C ALA A 727 -53.17 -5.90 18.78
N PRO A 728 -52.76 -5.40 19.97
CA PRO A 728 -53.11 -6.05 21.22
C PRO A 728 -54.63 -6.19 21.29
N SER A 729 -55.12 -7.41 21.48
CA SER A 729 -56.54 -7.64 21.67
C SER A 729 -57.00 -6.81 22.87
N CYS A 730 -57.96 -5.92 22.63
CA CYS A 730 -58.59 -5.15 23.69
C CYS A 730 -59.25 -6.16 24.63
N GLY A 731 -58.59 -6.45 25.76
CA GLY A 731 -59.00 -7.48 26.69
C GLY A 731 -60.38 -7.17 27.26
N VAL A 732 -61.33 -8.06 27.02
CA VAL A 732 -62.57 -8.14 27.80
C VAL A 732 -62.17 -8.29 29.27
N SER A 733 -62.53 -7.29 30.08
CA SER A 733 -62.34 -7.32 31.52
C SER A 733 -63.16 -8.46 32.13
N VAL A 734 -62.54 -9.62 32.35
CA VAL A 734 -63.10 -10.60 33.28
C VAL A 734 -62.71 -10.14 34.68
N ARG A 735 -63.64 -9.43 35.33
CA ARG A 735 -63.59 -9.20 36.77
C ARG A 735 -63.70 -10.56 37.45
N HIS A 736 -62.59 -11.11 37.94
CA HIS A 736 -62.68 -12.08 39.04
C HIS A 736 -62.73 -11.31 40.36
N ARG A 737 -63.87 -11.45 41.04
CA ARG A 737 -64.07 -11.07 42.45
C ARG A 737 -63.36 -12.07 43.36
N ALA A 738 -62.94 -11.51 44.50
CA ALA A 738 -62.40 -12.11 45.73
C ALA A 738 -60.91 -12.44 45.69
#